data_AF-A0A9E4C3M3-F1
#
_entry.id   AF-A0A9E4C3M3-F1
#
_cell.length_a   1.000
_cell.length_b   1.000
_cell.length_c   1.000
_cell.angle_alpha   90.00
_cell.angle_beta   90.00
_cell.angle_gamma   90.00
#
_symmetry.space_group_name_H-M   'P 1'
#
loop_
_entity.id
_entity.type
_entity.pdbx_description
1 polymer ?
#
loop_
_entity_poly.entity_id
_entity_poly.type
_entity_poly.pdbx_seq_one_letter_code
_entity_poly.pdbx_strand_id
1 'polypeptide(L)'
;MNEPKRFRDFVYNVDTMNMVFALSSVVLVLAVLWMVWDDYDREWKGIQKEAMTLEAYKTEADIELAQQNVDQDALTEIEEELKGIEAAIQAHQERFDAATTELKRLTQADWYSADQKLKFEKAQYDVVKFEFEDAAKAGRDDTAAEKKAEMEAMEARIYEFRLAREAVEEKQAVQQKIIDEVAGQRQGLESRRRTLRKDENNLRRKLTGLVPSFPNVFRNLPMVDFIDPSIKVRQVVLADLRNELNFTRVPRVDRCTTCHVNIDRPGYELDPETGWFRDVTLRDYMETVYADDDVRLGRTRAFATHPRLDLFLSSGSPHPIDESGCTTCHLGRDRGVTFKNTAHTPSDDVEAARWKKLYGWKKMKYWDHPMLPGRYVEATCAQCHAGVVDVPEADRLNRGIHLVRTLGCQGCHKIAKHTLQDLRRVGPDLRKAAGKLDRDWTIKWVRDPKGFRPSTKMPKIFDLANVSGPEDIARNTAAVNAVVTYIFDKSERPEYPPPPVQGDAGRGERLVEMVGCKACHVVGADDRLGQEYGLRNFGPNLNDVGSKLSAGWLFAWLKDPTAYFPDTRMPNLRLTDREAADITAYLLTRRNTEFEARQAAPADPQVRDDLVLNYLRGRLPVKTAKAQLAQMSSHERDIWLGEKIISRQGCFGCHLIPGFEDAQPIGTELTEEGSKDVDKLDFGLLARKPGAYNTDPDAIPYTRHDWFFKKLKQPRVFDKGKVKQYDDKLRMPQFGLSDDDAHAVTAALLSLSRSQAGTDAVKRLSPDEVDIEKGRWLVYDRNCQGCHVVENQGGAIQDPLVKAYGAEEVSASDAVGYVPPSLNGEGSKVQPDWFFAFLKNVQPIRPWLEVRMPTFGFEDQQAIDLVTYFSRLDKEQFPYATFVHKWLSSKEMSGARKLFSADIYNCFTCHQQGEIKPTGDPASWAPDLKLARERLKPAWIRDWLWDPQKLQPGTKMPTFFGDEMTYLPEEMAAYLKLPEGAKPEDGFLELPADVVIQALTDYIIYGLHQDARLTSVSSRK
;
A
#
# COMPACT_ATOMS: atom_id res chain seq x y z
N MET A 1 32.62 -11.96 97.93
CA MET A 1 33.04 -12.38 96.58
C MET A 1 31.96 -11.92 95.63
N ASN A 2 32.07 -10.68 95.15
CA ASN A 2 32.52 -10.35 93.78
C ASN A 2 31.69 -11.06 92.71
N GLU A 3 30.78 -10.27 92.11
CA GLU A 3 30.20 -10.53 90.79
C GLU A 3 31.27 -10.94 89.77
N PRO A 4 30.94 -11.80 88.80
CA PRO A 4 31.34 -11.57 87.44
C PRO A 4 30.26 -10.72 86.75
N LYS A 5 30.54 -9.43 86.61
CA LYS A 5 29.90 -8.55 85.64
C LYS A 5 29.94 -9.22 84.27
N ARG A 6 28.79 -9.68 83.75
CA ARG A 6 28.62 -9.81 82.30
C ARG A 6 28.26 -8.43 81.76
N PHE A 7 29.28 -7.82 81.17
CA PHE A 7 29.23 -6.62 80.35
C PHE A 7 27.96 -6.59 79.47
N ARG A 8 27.15 -5.55 79.64
CA ARG A 8 26.16 -5.10 78.65
C ARG A 8 26.90 -4.24 77.62
N ASP A 9 27.54 -4.87 76.63
CA ASP A 9 28.19 -4.15 75.53
C ASP A 9 27.47 -4.39 74.20
N PHE A 10 26.17 -4.17 74.19
CA PHE A 10 25.48 -3.77 72.97
C PHE A 10 24.77 -2.45 73.28
N VAL A 11 24.91 -1.46 72.40
CA VAL A 11 24.25 -0.15 72.50
C VAL A 11 22.71 -0.28 72.38
N TYR A 12 22.20 -1.50 72.22
CA TYR A 12 20.80 -1.85 71.93
C TYR A 12 20.37 -3.11 72.72
N ASN A 13 19.05 -3.25 72.96
CA ASN A 13 18.46 -4.40 73.64
C ASN A 13 18.48 -5.65 72.73
N VAL A 14 19.26 -6.67 73.10
CA VAL A 14 19.50 -7.89 72.30
C VAL A 14 18.24 -8.74 72.10
N ASP A 15 17.37 -8.87 73.11
CA ASP A 15 16.13 -9.64 72.98
C ASP A 15 15.15 -8.97 72.01
N THR A 16 15.07 -7.63 72.11
CA THR A 16 14.29 -6.83 71.15
C THR A 16 14.88 -6.93 69.74
N MET A 17 16.20 -6.90 69.59
CA MET A 17 16.89 -7.04 68.30
C MET A 17 16.66 -8.43 67.69
N ASN A 18 16.76 -9.50 68.47
CA ASN A 18 16.49 -10.87 68.01
C ASN A 18 15.03 -11.05 67.59
N MET A 19 14.08 -10.48 68.34
CA MET A 19 12.66 -10.49 67.99
C MET A 19 12.39 -9.70 66.70
N VAL A 20 12.98 -8.49 66.56
CA VAL A 20 12.87 -7.69 65.33
C VAL A 20 13.50 -8.43 64.15
N PHE A 21 14.67 -9.06 64.33
CA PHE A 21 15.34 -9.84 63.29
C PHE A 21 14.54 -11.07 62.87
N ALA A 22 13.95 -11.79 63.83
CA ALA A 22 13.08 -12.93 63.55
C ALA A 22 11.81 -12.49 62.80
N LEU A 23 11.15 -11.41 63.25
CA LEU A 23 9.99 -10.83 62.56
C LEU A 23 10.35 -10.35 61.16
N SER A 24 11.46 -9.61 60.99
CA SER A 24 11.91 -9.14 59.68
C SER A 24 12.29 -10.30 58.76
N SER A 25 12.84 -11.39 59.30
CA SER A 25 13.17 -12.60 58.54
C SER A 25 11.90 -13.32 58.06
N VAL A 26 10.88 -13.44 58.92
CA VAL A 26 9.58 -14.00 58.53
C VAL A 26 8.91 -13.12 57.47
N VAL A 27 8.91 -11.80 57.66
CA VAL A 27 8.38 -10.85 56.66
C VAL A 27 9.14 -10.96 55.34
N LEU A 28 10.47 -11.09 55.39
CA LEU A 28 11.28 -11.28 54.19
C LEU A 28 10.95 -12.61 53.49
N VAL A 29 10.82 -13.72 54.22
CA VAL A 29 10.44 -15.02 53.64
C VAL A 29 9.06 -14.92 52.98
N LEU A 30 8.08 -14.33 53.66
CA LEU A 30 6.74 -14.13 53.09
C LEU A 30 6.78 -13.22 51.86
N ALA A 31 7.59 -12.17 51.87
CA ALA A 31 7.78 -11.27 50.73
C ALA A 31 8.47 -11.97 49.55
N VAL A 32 9.47 -12.82 49.80
CA VAL A 32 10.14 -13.62 48.77
C VAL A 32 9.19 -14.65 48.18
N LEU A 33 8.42 -15.36 49.01
CA LEU A 33 7.40 -16.30 48.54
C LEU A 33 6.33 -15.60 47.70
N TRP A 34 5.88 -14.41 48.14
CA TRP A 34 4.99 -13.57 47.37
C TRP A 34 5.63 -13.18 46.02
N MET A 35 6.86 -12.69 46.02
CA MET A 35 7.56 -12.27 44.80
C MET A 35 7.69 -13.43 43.80
N VAL A 36 8.05 -14.62 44.28
CA VAL A 36 8.13 -15.83 43.43
C VAL A 36 6.76 -16.20 42.88
N TRP A 37 5.70 -16.09 43.69
CA TRP A 37 4.33 -16.35 43.24
C TRP A 37 3.85 -15.32 42.20
N ASP A 38 4.08 -14.03 42.45
CA ASP A 38 3.72 -12.92 41.55
C ASP A 38 4.48 -13.02 40.21
N ASP A 39 5.75 -13.44 40.24
CA ASP A 39 6.53 -13.69 39.03
C ASP A 39 6.08 -14.96 38.28
N TYR A 40 5.64 -15.97 39.03
CA TYR A 40 5.11 -17.20 38.47
C TYR A 40 3.75 -16.99 37.77
N ASP A 41 2.84 -16.21 38.36
CA ASP A 41 1.45 -16.01 37.90
C ASP A 41 1.27 -14.75 37.02
N ARG A 42 2.18 -14.55 36.05
CA ARG A 42 2.10 -13.42 35.11
C ARG A 42 0.93 -13.57 34.13
N GLU A 43 0.21 -12.47 33.89
CA GLU A 43 -0.98 -12.36 33.01
C GLU A 43 -0.83 -13.08 31.65
N TRP A 44 0.30 -12.90 30.96
CA TRP A 44 0.53 -13.48 29.63
C TRP A 44 0.61 -15.02 29.64
N LYS A 45 1.02 -15.65 30.75
CA LYS A 45 1.06 -17.12 30.87
C LYS A 45 -0.35 -17.68 30.80
N GLY A 46 -1.35 -16.99 31.36
CA GLY A 46 -2.77 -17.36 31.26
C GLY A 46 -3.26 -17.36 29.82
N ILE A 47 -2.95 -16.29 29.08
CA ILE A 47 -3.32 -16.15 27.65
C ILE A 47 -2.72 -17.27 26.80
N GLN A 48 -1.44 -17.63 26.99
CA GLN A 48 -0.83 -18.74 26.25
C GLN A 48 -1.45 -20.09 26.60
N LYS A 49 -1.80 -20.34 27.87
CA LYS A 49 -2.51 -21.56 28.28
C LYS A 49 -3.87 -21.66 27.59
N GLU A 50 -4.67 -20.59 27.63
CA GLU A 50 -5.97 -20.51 26.96
C GLU A 50 -5.83 -20.79 25.45
N ALA A 51 -4.83 -20.21 24.80
CA ALA A 51 -4.56 -20.44 23.39
C ALA A 51 -4.13 -21.87 23.06
N MET A 52 -3.32 -22.50 23.92
CA MET A 52 -2.94 -23.91 23.76
C MET A 52 -4.17 -24.83 23.88
N THR A 53 -5.10 -24.52 24.79
CA THR A 53 -6.37 -25.26 24.92
C THR A 53 -7.24 -25.09 23.68
N LEU A 54 -7.34 -23.86 23.14
CA LEU A 54 -8.04 -23.60 21.88
C LEU A 54 -7.42 -24.39 20.72
N GLU A 55 -6.09 -24.38 20.62
CA GLU A 55 -5.36 -25.11 19.58
C GLU A 55 -5.53 -26.63 19.73
N ALA A 56 -5.57 -27.15 20.96
CA ALA A 56 -5.86 -28.55 21.23
C ALA A 56 -7.27 -28.93 20.77
N TYR A 57 -8.28 -28.13 21.12
CA TYR A 57 -9.67 -28.35 20.71
C TYR A 57 -9.84 -28.35 19.19
N LYS A 58 -9.24 -27.39 18.49
CA LYS A 58 -9.22 -27.38 17.02
C LYS A 58 -8.49 -28.59 16.45
N THR A 59 -7.35 -28.97 17.04
CA THR A 59 -6.56 -30.12 16.58
C THR A 59 -7.33 -31.43 16.76
N GLU A 60 -8.14 -31.57 17.82
CA GLU A 60 -9.03 -32.73 18.01
C GLU A 60 -10.08 -32.83 16.91
N ALA A 61 -10.76 -31.73 16.57
CA ALA A 61 -11.70 -31.71 15.45
C ALA A 61 -11.02 -31.97 14.09
N ASP A 62 -9.82 -31.41 13.88
CA ASP A 62 -9.02 -31.67 12.67
C ASP A 62 -8.61 -33.16 12.57
N ILE A 63 -8.38 -33.85 13.70
CA ILE A 63 -8.12 -35.30 13.72
C ILE A 63 -9.37 -36.06 13.28
N GLU A 64 -10.55 -35.73 13.80
CA GLU A 64 -11.80 -36.39 13.42
C GLU A 64 -12.08 -36.24 11.91
N LEU A 65 -11.85 -35.06 11.36
CA LEU A 65 -11.96 -34.82 9.92
C LEU A 65 -10.90 -35.60 9.13
N ALA A 66 -9.65 -35.61 9.58
CA ALA A 66 -8.58 -36.37 8.93
C ALA A 66 -8.90 -37.88 8.93
N GLN A 67 -9.52 -38.41 9.98
CA GLN A 67 -9.96 -39.80 10.05
C GLN A 67 -11.05 -40.14 9.03
N GLN A 68 -12.00 -39.23 8.82
CA GLN A 68 -13.06 -39.39 7.82
C GLN A 68 -12.51 -39.40 6.39
N ASN A 69 -11.41 -38.67 6.14
CA ASN A 69 -10.76 -38.57 4.84
C ASN A 69 -9.79 -39.72 4.53
N VAL A 70 -9.53 -40.63 5.49
CA VAL A 70 -8.74 -41.83 5.22
C VAL A 70 -9.53 -42.78 4.32
N ASP A 71 -8.91 -43.24 3.24
CA ASP A 71 -9.45 -44.31 2.39
C ASP A 71 -9.59 -45.62 3.20
N GLN A 72 -10.82 -45.88 3.66
CA GLN A 72 -11.13 -47.03 4.51
C GLN A 72 -11.04 -48.35 3.74
N ASP A 73 -11.30 -48.34 2.43
CA ASP A 73 -11.26 -49.54 1.60
C ASP A 73 -9.80 -49.98 1.42
N ALA A 74 -8.92 -49.04 1.06
CA ALA A 74 -7.48 -49.30 0.97
C ALA A 74 -6.85 -49.66 2.33
N LEU A 75 -7.35 -49.09 3.42
CA LEU A 75 -6.90 -49.44 4.77
C LEU A 75 -7.33 -50.87 5.15
N THR A 76 -8.58 -51.24 4.84
CA THR A 76 -9.12 -52.58 5.11
C THR A 76 -8.36 -53.63 4.29
N GLU A 77 -8.07 -53.35 3.02
CA GLU A 77 -7.25 -54.22 2.15
C GLU A 77 -5.85 -54.45 2.76
N ILE A 78 -5.17 -53.38 3.22
CA ILE A 78 -3.87 -53.49 3.89
C ILE A 78 -3.98 -54.27 5.21
N GLU A 79 -5.06 -54.10 5.97
CA GLU A 79 -5.29 -54.86 7.21
C GLU A 79 -5.54 -56.35 6.95
N GLU A 80 -6.27 -56.68 5.89
CA GLU A 80 -6.45 -58.06 5.43
C GLU A 80 -5.14 -58.69 4.95
N GLU A 81 -4.34 -57.96 4.17
CA GLU A 81 -3.00 -58.40 3.73
C GLU A 81 -2.05 -58.60 4.93
N LEU A 82 -2.03 -57.67 5.89
CA LEU A 82 -1.24 -57.79 7.12
C LEU A 82 -1.67 -59.02 7.94
N LYS A 83 -2.98 -59.25 8.07
CA LYS A 83 -3.51 -60.44 8.75
C LYS A 83 -3.14 -61.73 8.04
N GLY A 84 -3.13 -61.72 6.69
CA GLY A 84 -2.65 -62.82 5.87
C GLY A 84 -1.16 -63.12 6.09
N ILE A 85 -0.33 -62.08 6.16
CA ILE A 85 1.11 -62.22 6.45
C ILE A 85 1.34 -62.68 7.89
N GLU A 86 0.61 -62.17 8.88
CA GLU A 86 0.71 -62.64 10.27
C GLU A 86 0.30 -64.10 10.41
N ALA A 87 -0.76 -64.53 9.72
CA ALA A 87 -1.14 -65.94 9.66
C ALA A 87 -0.08 -66.81 8.97
N ALA A 88 0.59 -66.30 7.93
CA ALA A 88 1.70 -66.99 7.26
C ALA A 88 2.94 -67.09 8.15
N ILE A 89 3.28 -66.05 8.91
CA ILE A 89 4.34 -66.07 9.93
C ILE A 89 4.01 -67.12 10.98
N GLN A 90 2.77 -67.13 11.48
CA GLN A 90 2.34 -68.06 12.52
C GLN A 90 2.27 -69.52 12.03
N ALA A 91 1.84 -69.76 10.79
CA ALA A 91 1.81 -71.09 10.17
C ALA A 91 3.23 -71.65 9.92
N HIS A 92 4.22 -70.78 9.77
CA HIS A 92 5.62 -71.14 9.58
C HIS A 92 6.50 -70.78 10.78
N GLN A 93 5.90 -70.57 11.96
CA GLN A 93 6.56 -70.11 13.17
C GLN A 93 7.76 -71.00 13.53
N GLU A 94 7.58 -72.33 13.45
CA GLU A 94 8.66 -73.29 13.70
C GLU A 94 9.85 -73.12 12.74
N ARG A 95 9.59 -72.77 11.48
CA ARG A 95 10.64 -72.52 10.48
C ARG A 95 11.39 -71.22 10.77
N PHE A 96 10.69 -70.17 11.20
CA PHE A 96 11.32 -68.90 11.58
C PHE A 96 12.09 -69.01 12.90
N ASP A 97 11.54 -69.71 13.89
CA ASP A 97 12.20 -69.96 15.17
C ASP A 97 13.44 -70.86 14.96
N ALA A 98 13.35 -71.86 14.07
CA ALA A 98 14.48 -72.69 13.68
C ALA A 98 15.55 -71.88 12.93
N ALA A 99 15.18 -71.06 11.94
CA ALA A 99 16.11 -70.21 11.20
C ALA A 99 16.79 -69.17 12.12
N THR A 100 16.04 -68.60 13.06
CA THR A 100 16.56 -67.63 14.06
C THR A 100 17.49 -68.31 15.06
N THR A 101 17.12 -69.50 15.53
CA THR A 101 17.97 -70.30 16.43
C THR A 101 19.25 -70.74 15.74
N GLU A 102 19.16 -71.17 14.49
CA GLU A 102 20.31 -71.58 13.69
C GLU A 102 21.21 -70.40 13.32
N LEU A 103 20.64 -69.25 12.95
CA LEU A 103 21.40 -68.02 12.73
C LEU A 103 22.14 -67.60 14.01
N LYS A 104 21.48 -67.67 15.16
CA LYS A 104 22.11 -67.38 16.46
C LYS A 104 23.23 -68.37 16.77
N ARG A 105 23.05 -69.66 16.50
CA ARG A 105 24.07 -70.70 16.66
C ARG A 105 25.26 -70.47 15.72
N LEU A 106 25.00 -70.24 14.43
CA LEU A 106 26.02 -69.92 13.42
C LEU A 106 26.82 -68.68 13.81
N THR A 107 26.18 -67.66 14.38
CA THR A 107 26.84 -66.42 14.79
C THR A 107 27.64 -66.57 16.10
N GLN A 108 27.04 -67.17 17.13
CA GLN A 108 27.62 -67.21 18.49
C GLN A 108 28.60 -68.35 18.71
N ALA A 109 28.50 -69.44 17.93
CA ALA A 109 29.36 -70.61 18.08
C ALA A 109 30.28 -70.79 16.86
N ASP A 110 29.72 -71.01 15.68
CA ASP A 110 30.51 -71.44 14.51
C ASP A 110 31.37 -70.31 13.94
N TRP A 111 30.78 -69.14 13.72
CA TRP A 111 31.48 -67.95 13.25
C TRP A 111 32.47 -67.46 14.29
N TYR A 112 32.06 -67.39 15.56
CA TYR A 112 32.93 -66.98 16.66
C TYR A 112 34.16 -67.89 16.76
N SER A 113 33.98 -69.21 16.69
CA SER A 113 35.08 -70.19 16.71
C SER A 113 36.00 -70.05 15.49
N ALA A 114 35.44 -69.92 14.28
CA ALA A 114 36.21 -69.75 13.05
C ALA A 114 37.01 -68.42 13.04
N ASP A 115 36.37 -67.33 13.46
CA ASP A 115 36.99 -66.00 13.55
C ASP A 115 38.06 -65.95 14.66
N GLN A 116 37.84 -66.62 15.79
CA GLN A 116 38.82 -66.71 16.87
C GLN A 116 40.05 -67.51 16.45
N LYS A 117 39.88 -68.64 15.74
CA LYS A 117 41.01 -69.41 15.15
C LYS A 117 41.80 -68.56 14.15
N LEU A 118 41.10 -67.86 13.25
CA LEU A 118 41.73 -66.95 12.30
C LEU A 118 42.52 -65.82 12.99
N LYS A 119 41.96 -65.24 14.06
CA LYS A 119 42.62 -64.17 14.83
C LYS A 119 43.84 -64.68 15.60
N PHE A 120 43.76 -65.85 16.22
CA PHE A 120 44.91 -66.42 16.92
C PHE A 120 46.03 -66.82 15.97
N GLU A 121 45.71 -67.46 14.84
CA GLU A 121 46.73 -67.84 13.85
C GLU A 121 47.41 -66.60 13.25
N LYS A 122 46.64 -65.53 12.97
CA LYS A 122 47.20 -64.23 12.55
C LYS A 122 48.12 -63.62 13.60
N ALA A 123 47.72 -63.65 14.87
CA ALA A 123 48.53 -63.11 15.96
C ALA A 123 49.85 -63.89 16.12
N GLN A 124 49.82 -65.22 15.99
CA GLN A 124 51.02 -66.05 16.01
C GLN A 124 51.89 -65.82 14.78
N TYR A 125 51.29 -65.70 13.59
CA TYR A 125 52.00 -65.33 12.37
C TYR A 125 52.73 -64.00 12.51
N ASP A 126 52.11 -62.99 13.13
CA ASP A 126 52.76 -61.69 13.35
C ASP A 126 53.98 -61.79 14.29
N VAL A 127 53.93 -62.69 15.29
CA VAL A 127 55.08 -62.99 16.16
C VAL A 127 56.19 -63.67 15.38
N VAL A 128 55.88 -64.73 14.63
CA VAL A 128 56.89 -65.46 13.81
C VAL A 128 57.45 -64.55 12.72
N LYS A 129 56.63 -63.67 12.14
CA LYS A 129 57.07 -62.64 11.20
C LYS A 129 58.06 -61.67 11.83
N PHE A 130 57.80 -61.21 13.05
CA PHE A 130 58.76 -60.39 13.78
C PHE A 130 60.08 -61.13 14.03
N GLU A 131 60.02 -62.41 14.44
CA GLU A 131 61.21 -63.25 14.63
C GLU A 131 62.00 -63.45 13.32
N PHE A 132 61.31 -63.66 12.21
CA PHE A 132 61.90 -63.72 10.87
C PHE A 132 62.59 -62.41 10.50
N GLU A 133 61.92 -61.27 10.67
CA GLU A 133 62.46 -59.94 10.37
C GLU A 133 63.68 -59.60 11.25
N ASP A 134 63.69 -60.00 12.53
CA ASP A 134 64.83 -59.86 13.44
C ASP A 134 66.01 -60.75 13.02
N ALA A 135 65.76 -62.03 12.73
CA ALA A 135 66.78 -62.98 12.30
C ALA A 135 67.43 -62.57 10.97
N ALA A 136 66.63 -62.10 10.00
CA ALA A 136 67.09 -61.60 8.72
C ALA A 136 67.94 -60.33 8.86
N LYS A 137 67.56 -59.41 9.75
CA LYS A 137 68.36 -58.20 10.04
C LYS A 137 69.67 -58.51 10.76
N ALA A 138 69.68 -59.52 11.63
CA ALA A 138 70.85 -59.94 12.39
C ALA A 138 71.83 -60.82 11.59
N GLY A 139 71.55 -61.12 10.31
CA GLY A 139 72.40 -61.96 9.46
C GLY A 139 72.43 -63.44 9.84
N ARG A 140 71.37 -63.95 10.50
CA ARG A 140 71.22 -65.36 10.91
C ARG A 140 70.41 -66.11 9.85
N ASP A 141 71.04 -66.42 8.71
CA ASP A 141 70.36 -66.91 7.51
C ASP A 141 69.61 -68.24 7.72
N ASP A 142 70.17 -69.18 8.50
CA ASP A 142 69.53 -70.47 8.77
C ASP A 142 68.23 -70.30 9.59
N THR A 143 68.25 -69.43 10.61
CA THR A 143 67.07 -69.12 11.44
C THR A 143 66.02 -68.34 10.64
N ALA A 144 66.45 -67.44 9.76
CA ALA A 144 65.55 -66.71 8.87
C ALA A 144 64.87 -67.64 7.85
N ALA A 145 65.59 -68.63 7.30
CA ALA A 145 65.01 -69.62 6.39
C ALA A 145 63.98 -70.52 7.11
N GLU A 146 64.27 -70.95 8.34
CA GLU A 146 63.36 -71.73 9.18
C GLU A 146 62.07 -70.95 9.50
N LYS A 147 62.21 -69.69 9.95
CA LYS A 147 61.06 -68.83 10.28
C LYS A 147 60.24 -68.44 9.06
N LYS A 148 60.87 -68.27 7.90
CA LYS A 148 60.17 -68.05 6.63
C LYS A 148 59.29 -69.25 6.23
N ALA A 149 59.83 -70.47 6.34
CA ALA A 149 59.04 -71.68 6.07
C ALA A 149 57.88 -71.84 7.07
N GLU A 150 58.10 -71.48 8.34
CA GLU A 150 57.06 -71.45 9.37
C GLU A 150 55.96 -70.42 9.04
N MET A 151 56.33 -69.22 8.56
CA MET A 151 55.40 -68.20 8.09
C MET A 151 54.58 -68.66 6.88
N GLU A 152 55.21 -69.25 5.85
CA GLU A 152 54.50 -69.75 4.66
C GLU A 152 53.49 -70.83 5.03
N ALA A 153 53.83 -71.71 5.97
CA ALA A 153 52.90 -72.71 6.50
C ALA A 153 51.75 -72.09 7.32
N MET A 154 52.01 -71.04 8.10
CA MET A 154 50.99 -70.28 8.84
C MET A 154 50.08 -69.50 7.89
N GLU A 155 50.61 -68.93 6.81
CA GLU A 155 49.83 -68.17 5.83
C GLU A 155 48.80 -69.07 5.10
N ALA A 156 49.18 -70.30 4.77
CA ALA A 156 48.26 -71.31 4.26
C ALA A 156 47.12 -71.61 5.26
N ARG A 157 47.41 -71.75 6.56
CA ARG A 157 46.39 -71.97 7.61
C ARG A 157 45.48 -70.76 7.82
N ILE A 158 46.03 -69.54 7.73
CA ILE A 158 45.23 -68.30 7.78
C ILE A 158 44.25 -68.25 6.61
N TYR A 159 44.67 -68.68 5.40
CA TYR A 159 43.79 -68.75 4.25
C TYR A 159 42.67 -69.79 4.45
N GLU A 160 42.99 -70.98 4.97
CA GLU A 160 41.99 -72.00 5.30
C GLU A 160 40.98 -71.53 6.36
N PHE A 161 41.44 -70.90 7.45
CA PHE A 161 40.54 -70.36 8.47
C PHE A 161 39.68 -69.20 7.96
N ARG A 162 40.18 -68.42 7.00
CA ARG A 162 39.38 -67.38 6.34
C ARG A 162 38.26 -68.00 5.51
N LEU A 163 38.58 -68.98 4.67
CA LEU A 163 37.57 -69.71 3.89
C LEU A 163 36.53 -70.38 4.80
N ALA A 164 36.97 -70.95 5.93
CA ALA A 164 36.06 -71.54 6.91
C ALA A 164 35.10 -70.50 7.52
N ARG A 165 35.56 -69.27 7.77
CA ARG A 165 34.70 -68.18 8.25
C ARG A 165 33.72 -67.70 7.18
N GLU A 166 34.19 -67.48 5.95
CA GLU A 166 33.35 -67.07 4.82
C GLU A 166 32.25 -68.11 4.52
N ALA A 167 32.56 -69.41 4.65
CA ALA A 167 31.56 -70.47 4.52
C ALA A 167 30.48 -70.45 5.62
N VAL A 168 30.80 -69.95 6.83
CA VAL A 168 29.78 -69.71 7.87
C VAL A 168 28.96 -68.46 7.55
N GLU A 169 29.59 -67.41 7.03
CA GLU A 169 28.91 -66.17 6.60
C GLU A 169 27.90 -66.42 5.47
N GLU A 170 28.22 -67.29 4.51
CA GLU A 170 27.28 -67.71 3.47
C GLU A 170 26.06 -68.42 4.06
N LYS A 171 26.26 -69.30 5.06
CA LYS A 171 25.16 -69.96 5.78
C LYS A 171 24.32 -68.96 6.58
N GLN A 172 24.94 -67.96 7.19
CA GLN A 172 24.23 -66.86 7.86
C GLN A 172 23.37 -66.09 6.86
N ALA A 173 23.90 -65.75 5.68
CA ALA A 173 23.16 -65.04 4.64
C ALA A 173 21.92 -65.82 4.16
N VAL A 174 22.01 -67.15 4.05
CA VAL A 174 20.86 -68.01 3.72
C VAL A 174 19.78 -67.95 4.81
N GLN A 175 20.14 -68.06 6.09
CA GLN A 175 19.18 -67.98 7.19
C GLN A 175 18.59 -66.57 7.35
N GLN A 176 19.41 -65.53 7.17
CA GLN A 176 18.99 -64.13 7.23
C GLN A 176 18.00 -63.79 6.12
N LYS A 177 18.20 -64.31 4.90
CA LYS A 177 17.28 -64.11 3.78
C LYS A 177 15.86 -64.64 4.07
N ILE A 178 15.76 -65.77 4.79
CA ILE A 178 14.47 -66.34 5.23
C ILE A 178 13.75 -65.38 6.19
N ILE A 179 14.49 -64.69 7.07
CA ILE A 179 13.94 -63.75 8.05
C ILE A 179 13.54 -62.42 7.37
N ASP A 180 14.38 -61.91 6.46
CA ASP A 180 14.21 -60.60 5.83
C ASP A 180 13.06 -60.53 4.83
N GLU A 181 12.77 -61.62 4.12
CA GLU A 181 11.74 -61.65 3.07
C GLU A 181 10.34 -61.32 3.62
N VAL A 182 9.97 -61.90 4.76
CA VAL A 182 8.68 -61.67 5.40
C VAL A 182 8.69 -60.42 6.28
N ALA A 183 9.81 -60.11 6.93
CA ALA A 183 9.98 -58.86 7.67
C ALA A 183 9.86 -57.63 6.76
N GLY A 184 10.42 -57.69 5.56
CA GLY A 184 10.36 -56.62 4.56
C GLY A 184 8.96 -56.39 4.01
N GLN A 185 8.20 -57.46 3.72
CA GLN A 185 6.80 -57.35 3.28
C GLN A 185 5.92 -56.72 4.35
N ARG A 186 6.04 -57.18 5.61
CA ARG A 186 5.34 -56.58 6.76
C ARG A 186 5.68 -55.09 6.91
N GLN A 187 6.97 -54.76 6.88
CA GLN A 187 7.44 -53.38 7.02
C GLN A 187 6.94 -52.47 5.88
N GLY A 188 6.86 -52.99 4.64
CA GLY A 188 6.32 -52.28 3.48
C GLY A 188 4.84 -51.92 3.64
N LEU A 189 4.02 -52.87 4.09
CA LEU A 189 2.60 -52.63 4.34
C LEU A 189 2.36 -51.74 5.57
N GLU A 190 3.14 -51.89 6.63
CA GLU A 190 3.10 -50.98 7.78
C GLU A 190 3.46 -49.54 7.39
N SER A 191 4.39 -49.35 6.46
CA SER A 191 4.74 -48.04 5.90
C SER A 191 3.61 -47.44 5.06
N ARG A 192 2.96 -48.25 4.20
CA ARG A 192 1.75 -47.80 3.45
C ARG A 192 0.61 -47.43 4.41
N ARG A 193 0.33 -48.26 5.42
CA ARG A 193 -0.65 -47.96 6.48
C ARG A 193 -0.34 -46.64 7.18
N ARG A 194 0.93 -46.41 7.54
CA ARG A 194 1.36 -45.16 8.18
C ARG A 194 1.26 -43.96 7.24
N THR A 195 1.45 -44.16 5.94
CA THR A 195 1.30 -43.12 4.90
C THR A 195 -0.16 -42.73 4.69
N LEU A 196 -1.08 -43.70 4.64
CA LEU A 196 -2.53 -43.44 4.56
C LEU A 196 -3.04 -42.65 5.77
N ARG A 197 -2.50 -42.91 6.96
CA ARG A 197 -2.83 -42.19 8.21
C ARG A 197 -1.86 -41.05 8.53
N LYS A 198 -1.06 -40.57 7.56
CA LYS A 198 0.02 -39.61 7.83
C LYS A 198 -0.50 -38.34 8.50
N ASP A 199 -1.58 -37.79 7.99
CA ASP A 199 -2.14 -36.52 8.48
C ASP A 199 -2.75 -36.69 9.88
N GLU A 200 -3.52 -37.77 10.10
CA GLU A 200 -4.01 -38.17 11.43
C GLU A 200 -2.84 -38.30 12.44
N ASN A 201 -1.79 -39.03 12.06
CA ASN A 201 -0.64 -39.28 12.94
C ASN A 201 0.13 -37.99 13.28
N ASN A 202 0.26 -37.08 12.31
CA ASN A 202 0.91 -35.79 12.53
C ASN A 202 0.09 -34.93 13.50
N LEU A 203 -1.24 -34.87 13.33
CA LEU A 203 -2.13 -34.13 14.21
C LEU A 203 -2.17 -34.73 15.63
N ARG A 204 -2.19 -36.07 15.78
CA ARG A 204 -2.11 -36.74 17.08
C ARG A 204 -0.80 -36.43 17.81
N ARG A 205 0.32 -36.40 17.08
CA ARG A 205 1.61 -35.99 17.64
C ARG A 205 1.58 -34.54 18.10
N LYS A 206 0.97 -33.65 17.31
CA LYS A 206 0.77 -32.24 17.68
C LYS A 206 -0.07 -32.11 18.95
N LEU A 207 -1.20 -32.81 19.04
CA LEU A 207 -2.07 -32.81 20.23
C LEU A 207 -1.32 -33.24 21.49
N THR A 208 -0.48 -34.29 21.40
CA THR A 208 0.35 -34.76 22.52
C THR A 208 1.31 -33.67 23.04
N GLY A 209 1.74 -32.75 22.19
CA GLY A 209 2.58 -31.61 22.57
C GLY A 209 1.82 -30.43 23.18
N LEU A 210 0.51 -30.31 22.92
CA LEU A 210 -0.34 -29.22 23.41
C LEU A 210 -0.96 -29.52 24.77
N VAL A 211 -1.26 -30.79 25.05
CA VAL A 211 -1.89 -31.24 26.30
C VAL A 211 -0.84 -31.31 27.43
N PRO A 212 -1.19 -31.00 28.69
CA PRO A 212 -0.27 -31.06 29.82
C PRO A 212 0.32 -32.47 30.00
N SER A 213 1.65 -32.58 29.89
CA SER A 213 2.41 -33.80 30.21
C SER A 213 3.23 -33.58 31.48
N PHE A 214 3.53 -34.65 32.22
CA PHE A 214 4.34 -34.56 33.44
C PHE A 214 5.66 -33.78 33.25
N PRO A 215 6.45 -33.99 32.17
CA PRO A 215 7.64 -33.18 31.89
C PRO A 215 7.33 -31.69 31.70
N ASN A 216 6.27 -31.33 30.97
CA ASN A 216 5.91 -29.93 30.71
C ASN A 216 5.41 -29.23 31.99
N VAL A 217 4.66 -29.93 32.84
CA VAL A 217 4.22 -29.39 34.14
C VAL A 217 5.42 -29.14 35.03
N PHE A 218 6.37 -30.08 35.12
CA PHE A 218 7.59 -29.93 35.91
C PHE A 218 8.45 -28.76 35.43
N ARG A 219 8.67 -28.64 34.12
CA ARG A 219 9.48 -27.58 33.51
C ARG A 219 8.91 -26.18 33.71
N ASN A 220 7.61 -26.06 33.95
CA ASN A 220 6.96 -24.78 34.19
C ASN A 220 6.79 -24.46 35.68
N LEU A 221 7.31 -25.27 36.62
CA LEU A 221 7.20 -24.99 38.06
C LEU A 221 7.98 -23.72 38.47
N PRO A 222 7.54 -23.00 39.53
CA PRO A 222 8.30 -21.89 40.08
C PRO A 222 9.75 -22.31 40.36
N MET A 223 10.71 -21.47 40.00
CA MET A 223 12.17 -21.72 40.13
C MET A 223 12.75 -22.78 39.18
N VAL A 224 11.95 -23.48 38.36
CA VAL A 224 12.41 -24.43 37.34
C VAL A 224 12.17 -23.88 35.93
N ASP A 225 11.23 -22.94 35.79
CA ASP A 225 10.80 -22.31 34.55
C ASP A 225 11.85 -21.48 33.81
N PHE A 226 13.04 -21.29 34.37
CA PHE A 226 14.15 -20.62 33.69
C PHE A 226 15.00 -21.54 32.79
N ILE A 227 14.91 -22.87 32.94
CA ILE A 227 15.84 -23.82 32.29
C ILE A 227 15.41 -24.14 30.85
N ASP A 228 14.11 -24.33 30.59
CA ASP A 228 13.50 -24.40 29.23
C ASP A 228 11.97 -24.58 29.37
N PRO A 229 11.20 -23.50 29.56
CA PRO A 229 9.76 -23.58 29.78
C PRO A 229 8.99 -23.79 28.46
N SER A 230 7.86 -24.52 28.53
CA SER A 230 7.00 -24.71 27.35
C SER A 230 6.19 -23.43 27.02
N ILE A 231 6.01 -22.55 28.00
CA ILE A 231 5.32 -21.26 27.89
C ILE A 231 6.36 -20.16 28.13
N LYS A 232 6.63 -19.34 27.13
CA LYS A 232 7.67 -18.31 27.18
C LYS A 232 7.28 -17.03 26.46
N VAL A 233 7.93 -15.93 26.85
CA VAL A 233 7.85 -14.66 26.12
C VAL A 233 8.42 -14.88 24.73
N ARG A 234 7.58 -14.66 23.71
CA ARG A 234 8.00 -14.66 22.30
C ARG A 234 8.46 -13.24 21.99
N GLN A 235 9.68 -13.10 21.51
CA GLN A 235 10.25 -11.80 21.18
C GLN A 235 10.94 -11.82 19.81
N VAL A 236 10.74 -10.74 19.06
CA VAL A 236 11.42 -10.45 17.80
C VAL A 236 12.28 -9.20 17.99
N VAL A 237 13.54 -9.25 17.57
CA VAL A 237 14.46 -8.12 17.66
C VAL A 237 14.67 -7.54 16.27
N LEU A 238 14.21 -6.30 16.06
CA LEU A 238 14.25 -5.63 14.77
C LEU A 238 15.44 -4.67 14.76
N ALA A 239 16.53 -5.06 14.09
CA ALA A 239 17.77 -4.29 14.10
C ALA A 239 17.61 -2.94 13.36
N ASP A 240 16.87 -2.95 12.27
CA ASP A 240 16.69 -1.80 11.38
C ASP A 240 15.45 -0.96 11.71
N LEU A 241 14.66 -1.35 12.71
CA LEU A 241 13.53 -0.56 13.19
C LEU A 241 13.81 -0.16 14.63
N ARG A 242 13.98 1.14 14.88
CA ARG A 242 14.54 1.63 16.16
C ARG A 242 13.55 2.48 16.93
N ASN A 243 13.56 2.34 18.26
CA ASN A 243 12.88 3.27 19.15
C ASN A 243 13.82 4.43 19.52
N GLU A 244 13.29 5.66 19.51
CA GLU A 244 13.96 6.80 20.13
C GLU A 244 13.64 6.81 21.63
N LEU A 245 14.62 6.45 22.45
CA LEU A 245 14.54 6.57 23.90
C LEU A 245 15.50 7.68 24.34
N ASN A 246 14.96 8.85 24.68
CA ASN A 246 15.66 9.99 25.28
C ASN A 246 17.15 10.10 24.86
N PHE A 247 17.39 10.65 23.66
CA PHE A 247 18.73 10.87 23.06
C PHE A 247 19.49 9.62 22.57
N THR A 248 18.86 8.44 22.57
CA THR A 248 19.47 7.21 22.01
C THR A 248 18.48 6.44 21.15
N ARG A 249 19.00 5.79 20.10
CA ARG A 249 18.23 4.90 19.23
C ARG A 249 18.55 3.46 19.58
N VAL A 250 17.56 2.70 20.04
CA VAL A 250 17.70 1.28 20.36
C VAL A 250 16.91 0.43 19.38
N PRO A 251 17.37 -0.78 19.03
CA PRO A 251 16.55 -1.74 18.28
C PRO A 251 15.19 -1.97 18.97
N ARG A 252 14.13 -2.04 18.16
CA ARG A 252 12.79 -2.38 18.63
C ARG A 252 12.76 -3.87 18.99
N VAL A 253 12.17 -4.20 20.13
CA VAL A 253 12.02 -5.57 20.61
C VAL A 253 10.55 -5.86 20.78
N ASP A 254 9.94 -6.44 19.75
CA ASP A 254 8.52 -6.73 19.71
C ASP A 254 8.19 -7.99 20.50
N ARG A 255 7.19 -7.92 21.39
CA ARG A 255 6.71 -9.06 22.19
C ARG A 255 5.23 -9.34 22.02
N CYS A 256 4.57 -8.76 21.03
CA CYS A 256 3.11 -8.88 20.86
C CYS A 256 2.67 -10.33 20.66
N THR A 257 3.46 -11.15 19.97
CA THR A 257 3.19 -12.59 19.76
C THR A 257 3.24 -13.43 21.04
N THR A 258 3.68 -12.86 22.16
CA THR A 258 3.55 -13.50 23.47
C THR A 258 2.07 -13.71 23.83
N CYS A 259 1.21 -12.73 23.55
CA CYS A 259 -0.22 -12.81 23.80
C CYS A 259 -1.03 -13.10 22.52
N HIS A 260 -0.62 -12.52 21.38
CA HIS A 260 -1.23 -12.75 20.07
C HIS A 260 -0.60 -13.96 19.38
N VAL A 261 -0.81 -15.14 19.97
CA VAL A 261 -0.05 -16.37 19.68
C VAL A 261 -0.23 -16.94 18.27
N ASN A 262 -1.33 -16.60 17.60
CA ASN A 262 -1.72 -17.12 16.28
C ASN A 262 -1.68 -16.02 15.21
N ILE A 263 -1.12 -14.84 15.50
CA ILE A 263 -1.21 -13.67 14.63
C ILE A 263 -0.58 -13.88 13.25
N ASP A 264 0.36 -14.81 13.14
CA ASP A 264 1.11 -15.18 11.95
C ASP A 264 0.67 -16.53 11.34
N ARG A 265 -0.42 -17.14 11.86
CA ARG A 265 -0.83 -18.50 11.51
C ARG A 265 -2.14 -18.51 10.71
N PRO A 266 -2.22 -19.20 9.56
CA PRO A 266 -3.49 -19.39 8.87
C PRO A 266 -4.42 -20.33 9.66
N GLY A 267 -5.73 -20.27 9.40
CA GLY A 267 -6.76 -21.09 10.06
C GLY A 267 -7.33 -20.49 11.35
N TYR A 268 -7.01 -19.22 11.63
CA TYR A 268 -7.52 -18.43 12.76
C TYR A 268 -8.10 -17.09 12.28
N GLU A 269 -8.56 -17.03 11.03
CA GLU A 269 -9.09 -15.83 10.39
C GLU A 269 -10.43 -15.43 11.00
N LEU A 270 -10.61 -14.12 11.14
CA LEU A 270 -11.91 -13.55 11.48
C LEU A 270 -12.71 -13.24 10.22
N ASP A 271 -14.01 -13.44 10.33
CA ASP A 271 -15.00 -12.87 9.45
C ASP A 271 -15.02 -11.34 9.66
N PRO A 272 -14.79 -10.52 8.62
CA PRO A 272 -14.73 -9.07 8.77
C PRO A 272 -16.05 -8.41 9.20
N GLU A 273 -17.19 -9.01 8.87
CA GLU A 273 -18.51 -8.46 9.17
C GLU A 273 -18.91 -8.76 10.62
N THR A 274 -18.67 -10.00 11.05
CA THR A 274 -19.12 -10.47 12.37
C THR A 274 -18.06 -10.35 13.45
N GLY A 275 -16.78 -10.30 13.08
CA GLY A 275 -15.64 -10.29 14.00
C GLY A 275 -15.36 -11.63 14.69
N TRP A 276 -16.04 -12.71 14.28
CA TRP A 276 -15.87 -14.07 14.79
C TRP A 276 -14.93 -14.90 13.92
N PHE A 277 -14.42 -16.02 14.45
CA PHE A 277 -13.68 -16.98 13.65
C PHE A 277 -14.52 -17.48 12.47
N ARG A 278 -13.90 -17.53 11.27
CA ARG A 278 -14.50 -18.18 10.09
C ARG A 278 -14.61 -19.69 10.29
N ASP A 279 -13.64 -20.25 10.99
CA ASP A 279 -13.65 -21.64 11.41
C ASP A 279 -14.75 -21.88 12.46
N VAL A 280 -15.67 -22.78 12.13
CA VAL A 280 -16.87 -23.05 12.93
C VAL A 280 -16.52 -23.69 14.27
N THR A 281 -15.50 -24.54 14.30
CA THR A 281 -15.01 -25.21 15.52
C THR A 281 -14.44 -24.20 16.49
N LEU A 282 -13.62 -23.26 16.02
CA LEU A 282 -13.09 -22.18 16.84
C LEU A 282 -14.21 -21.27 17.37
N ARG A 283 -15.22 -20.98 16.55
CA ARG A 283 -16.39 -20.20 16.99
C ARG A 283 -17.14 -20.92 18.11
N ASP A 284 -17.48 -22.18 17.92
CA ASP A 284 -18.22 -22.99 18.92
C ASP A 284 -17.48 -23.06 20.27
N TYR A 285 -16.16 -23.22 20.22
CA TYR A 285 -15.33 -23.19 21.43
C TYR A 285 -15.43 -21.83 22.14
N MET A 286 -15.33 -20.71 21.42
CA MET A 286 -15.42 -19.38 22.02
C MET A 286 -16.79 -19.15 22.69
N GLU A 287 -17.87 -19.61 22.05
CA GLU A 287 -19.24 -19.52 22.58
C GLU A 287 -19.45 -20.37 23.82
N THR A 288 -18.85 -21.56 23.86
CA THR A 288 -18.96 -22.50 24.98
C THR A 288 -18.14 -22.07 26.19
N VAL A 289 -16.94 -21.54 25.98
CA VAL A 289 -15.97 -21.27 27.07
C VAL A 289 -16.21 -19.90 27.72
N TYR A 290 -16.61 -18.88 26.96
CA TYR A 290 -16.76 -17.53 27.48
C TYR A 290 -18.21 -17.07 27.45
N ALA A 291 -18.86 -17.04 28.62
CA ALA A 291 -20.25 -16.61 28.76
C ALA A 291 -20.46 -15.08 28.64
N ASP A 292 -19.44 -14.28 28.93
CA ASP A 292 -19.49 -12.81 28.80
C ASP A 292 -19.07 -12.39 27.38
N ASP A 293 -19.99 -11.75 26.66
CA ASP A 293 -19.80 -11.34 25.26
C ASP A 293 -18.58 -10.44 25.05
N ASP A 294 -18.30 -9.52 25.98
CA ASP A 294 -17.18 -8.60 25.84
C ASP A 294 -15.83 -9.30 26.08
N VAL A 295 -15.78 -10.22 27.06
CA VAL A 295 -14.60 -11.06 27.28
C VAL A 295 -14.36 -11.96 26.08
N ARG A 296 -15.44 -12.58 25.57
CA ARG A 296 -15.43 -13.47 24.41
C ARG A 296 -14.88 -12.76 23.17
N LEU A 297 -15.40 -11.58 22.83
CA LEU A 297 -14.90 -10.76 21.71
C LEU A 297 -13.43 -10.36 21.87
N GLY A 298 -13.01 -9.97 23.07
CA GLY A 298 -11.61 -9.62 23.35
C GLY A 298 -10.65 -10.79 23.19
N ARG A 299 -11.05 -11.99 23.62
CA ARG A 299 -10.27 -13.23 23.48
C ARG A 299 -10.22 -13.72 22.04
N THR A 300 -11.33 -13.69 21.32
CA THR A 300 -11.38 -13.99 19.88
C THR A 300 -10.34 -13.15 19.13
N ARG A 301 -10.29 -11.84 19.36
CA ARG A 301 -9.30 -10.95 18.74
C ARG A 301 -7.85 -11.24 19.15
N ALA A 302 -7.62 -11.68 20.38
CA ALA A 302 -6.28 -12.04 20.85
C ALA A 302 -5.76 -13.33 20.19
N PHE A 303 -6.64 -14.29 19.91
CA PHE A 303 -6.30 -15.59 19.32
C PHE A 303 -6.45 -15.65 17.81
N ALA A 304 -6.89 -14.56 17.20
CA ALA A 304 -7.03 -14.41 15.76
C ALA A 304 -5.68 -14.24 15.05
N THR A 305 -5.67 -14.58 13.76
CA THR A 305 -4.59 -14.25 12.84
C THR A 305 -4.72 -12.83 12.28
N HIS A 306 -3.64 -12.32 11.68
CA HIS A 306 -3.65 -11.01 11.06
C HIS A 306 -4.65 -10.99 9.88
N PRO A 307 -5.50 -9.94 9.74
CA PRO A 307 -6.49 -9.88 8.66
C PRO A 307 -5.93 -9.92 7.24
N ARG A 308 -4.63 -9.61 7.09
CA ARG A 308 -3.88 -9.56 5.83
C ARG A 308 -2.55 -10.31 5.95
N LEU A 309 -2.60 -11.63 6.15
CA LEU A 309 -1.41 -12.48 6.22
C LEU A 309 -0.62 -12.52 4.89
N ASP A 310 -1.29 -12.23 3.78
CA ASP A 310 -0.69 -12.08 2.45
C ASP A 310 0.29 -10.89 2.41
N LEU A 311 -0.02 -9.84 3.17
CA LEU A 311 0.76 -8.60 3.17
C LEU A 311 1.68 -8.47 4.39
N PHE A 312 1.35 -9.13 5.51
CA PHE A 312 2.07 -8.98 6.77
C PHE A 312 2.28 -10.30 7.53
N LEU A 313 3.37 -10.34 8.29
CA LEU A 313 3.76 -11.34 9.30
C LEU A 313 4.10 -12.74 8.78
N SER A 314 3.48 -13.20 7.70
CA SER A 314 3.82 -14.49 7.11
C SER A 314 5.20 -14.43 6.44
N SER A 315 5.91 -15.57 6.41
CA SER A 315 7.25 -15.68 5.82
C SER A 315 7.30 -15.36 4.32
N GLY A 316 6.18 -15.54 3.60
CA GLY A 316 6.06 -15.20 2.18
C GLY A 316 5.51 -13.80 1.93
N SER A 317 5.12 -13.07 2.98
CA SER A 317 4.60 -11.71 2.83
C SER A 317 5.72 -10.70 2.57
N PRO A 318 5.41 -9.55 1.95
CA PRO A 318 6.36 -8.44 1.84
C PRO A 318 6.83 -7.85 3.19
N HIS A 319 6.16 -8.18 4.30
CA HIS A 319 6.50 -7.70 5.64
C HIS A 319 6.52 -8.88 6.63
N PRO A 320 7.51 -9.79 6.55
CA PRO A 320 7.57 -10.94 7.43
C PRO A 320 7.80 -10.49 8.88
N ILE A 321 7.35 -11.30 9.85
CA ILE A 321 7.28 -10.88 11.25
C ILE A 321 8.65 -10.60 11.87
N ASP A 322 9.69 -11.29 11.42
CA ASP A 322 11.07 -11.15 11.86
C ASP A 322 11.76 -9.87 11.37
N GLU A 323 11.24 -9.25 10.30
CA GLU A 323 11.75 -7.98 9.77
C GLU A 323 10.87 -6.78 10.13
N SER A 324 9.57 -6.98 10.32
CA SER A 324 8.60 -5.90 10.55
C SER A 324 8.12 -5.78 12.01
N GLY A 325 7.80 -6.90 12.65
CA GLY A 325 7.11 -6.95 13.95
C GLY A 325 5.77 -6.19 13.99
N CYS A 326 5.07 -6.23 15.12
CA CYS A 326 3.74 -5.63 15.25
C CYS A 326 3.80 -4.13 15.58
N THR A 327 4.71 -3.73 16.47
CA THR A 327 4.81 -2.38 17.03
C THR A 327 5.43 -1.37 16.07
N THR A 328 5.96 -1.80 14.94
CA THR A 328 6.36 -0.91 13.85
C THR A 328 5.14 -0.25 13.21
N CYS A 329 4.10 -1.05 12.94
CA CYS A 329 2.87 -0.57 12.35
C CYS A 329 1.91 -0.01 13.41
N HIS A 330 1.75 -0.73 14.52
CA HIS A 330 0.77 -0.38 15.55
C HIS A 330 1.27 0.60 16.59
N LEU A 331 2.58 0.89 16.66
CA LEU A 331 3.22 1.55 17.80
C LEU A 331 3.00 0.79 19.12
N GLY A 332 3.02 1.48 20.25
CA GLY A 332 2.92 0.87 21.58
C GLY A 332 4.28 0.60 22.22
N ARG A 333 4.24 -0.09 23.36
CA ARG A 333 5.44 -0.47 24.10
C ARG A 333 5.86 -1.88 23.71
N ASP A 334 6.82 -1.94 22.81
CA ASP A 334 7.43 -3.14 22.22
C ASP A 334 7.73 -4.26 23.24
N ARG A 335 8.34 -3.91 24.38
CA ARG A 335 8.72 -4.86 25.43
C ARG A 335 7.60 -5.24 26.41
N GLY A 336 6.40 -4.69 26.22
CA GLY A 336 5.22 -4.97 27.03
C GLY A 336 4.76 -6.43 26.88
N VAL A 337 4.25 -7.01 27.97
CA VAL A 337 3.74 -8.38 28.05
C VAL A 337 2.44 -8.47 28.85
N THR A 338 1.76 -7.35 29.06
CA THR A 338 0.45 -7.27 29.72
C THR A 338 -0.43 -6.29 28.98
N PHE A 339 -1.75 -6.45 29.09
CA PHE A 339 -2.68 -5.55 28.41
C PHE A 339 -2.43 -4.07 28.73
N LYS A 340 -2.09 -3.78 29.99
CA LYS A 340 -1.80 -2.42 30.48
C LYS A 340 -0.44 -1.90 30.05
N ASN A 341 0.58 -2.75 30.04
CA ASN A 341 1.95 -2.30 29.83
C ASN A 341 2.37 -2.25 28.35
N THR A 342 1.60 -2.84 27.43
CA THR A 342 1.83 -2.73 25.98
C THR A 342 1.30 -1.41 25.37
N ALA A 343 0.62 -0.59 26.19
CA ALA A 343 0.06 0.71 25.81
C ALA A 343 -1.00 0.63 24.69
N HIS A 344 -1.90 -0.35 24.78
CA HIS A 344 -3.10 -0.42 23.95
C HIS A 344 -3.93 0.86 24.08
N THR A 345 -4.44 1.36 22.95
CA THR A 345 -5.27 2.57 22.89
C THR A 345 -6.68 2.19 22.44
N PRO A 346 -7.72 2.53 23.22
CA PRO A 346 -9.10 2.32 22.81
C PRO A 346 -9.47 3.28 21.68
N SER A 347 -10.44 2.87 20.87
CA SER A 347 -10.94 3.66 19.74
C SER A 347 -11.82 4.83 20.18
N ASP A 348 -12.47 4.71 21.34
CA ASP A 348 -13.37 5.70 21.93
C ASP A 348 -13.52 5.53 23.45
N ASP A 349 -14.33 6.39 24.09
CA ASP A 349 -14.56 6.35 25.53
C ASP A 349 -15.37 5.13 26.01
N VAL A 350 -16.24 4.59 25.15
CA VAL A 350 -17.08 3.43 25.48
C VAL A 350 -16.17 2.21 25.62
N GLU A 351 -15.28 2.02 24.64
CA GLU A 351 -14.25 1.00 24.68
C GLU A 351 -13.28 1.21 25.84
N ALA A 352 -12.87 2.45 26.12
CA ALA A 352 -12.01 2.77 27.25
C ALA A 352 -12.65 2.37 28.61
N ALA A 353 -13.94 2.67 28.80
CA ALA A 353 -14.69 2.30 30.00
C ALA A 353 -14.82 0.78 30.14
N ARG A 354 -15.12 0.10 29.03
CA ARG A 354 -15.17 -1.37 28.97
C ARG A 354 -13.84 -2.00 29.33
N TRP A 355 -12.74 -1.57 28.70
CA TRP A 355 -11.40 -2.10 28.98
C TRP A 355 -10.93 -1.80 30.40
N LYS A 356 -11.37 -0.69 30.99
CA LYS A 356 -11.13 -0.40 32.41
C LYS A 356 -11.82 -1.41 33.33
N LYS A 357 -13.05 -1.83 32.99
CA LYS A 357 -13.81 -2.85 33.74
C LYS A 357 -13.18 -4.24 33.57
N LEU A 358 -12.88 -4.65 32.34
CA LEU A 358 -12.43 -6.01 32.03
C LEU A 358 -10.95 -6.25 32.33
N TYR A 359 -10.10 -5.32 31.92
CA TYR A 359 -8.64 -5.52 31.92
C TYR A 359 -7.94 -4.56 32.89
N GLY A 360 -8.68 -3.77 33.67
CA GLY A 360 -8.12 -2.73 34.52
C GLY A 360 -7.32 -1.68 33.74
N TRP A 361 -7.67 -1.46 32.46
CA TRP A 361 -6.95 -0.56 31.56
C TRP A 361 -6.88 0.86 32.11
N LYS A 362 -5.71 1.47 31.97
CA LYS A 362 -5.44 2.88 32.25
C LYS A 362 -4.42 3.37 31.23
N LYS A 363 -4.58 4.61 30.75
CA LYS A 363 -3.57 5.25 29.91
C LYS A 363 -2.20 5.20 30.59
N MET A 364 -1.20 4.69 29.87
CA MET A 364 0.17 4.66 30.37
C MET A 364 0.69 6.09 30.54
N LYS A 365 1.22 6.38 31.73
CA LYS A 365 1.85 7.67 32.05
C LYS A 365 3.28 7.66 31.50
N TYR A 366 3.71 8.77 30.88
CA TYR A 366 5.08 8.97 30.38
C TYR A 366 5.52 8.03 29.24
N TRP A 367 4.58 7.53 28.44
CA TRP A 367 4.89 6.79 27.22
C TRP A 367 4.37 7.58 26.02
N ASP A 368 5.28 8.07 25.19
CA ASP A 368 4.98 9.06 24.13
C ASP A 368 4.50 8.43 22.81
N HIS A 369 4.58 7.10 22.72
CA HIS A 369 4.22 6.31 21.54
C HIS A 369 3.22 5.19 21.90
N PRO A 370 2.02 5.52 22.44
CA PRO A 370 0.99 4.50 22.65
C PRO A 370 0.55 3.91 21.29
N MET A 371 -0.13 2.76 21.31
CA MET A 371 -0.60 2.15 20.08
C MET A 371 -1.53 3.10 19.31
N LEU A 372 -1.46 3.11 18.00
CA LEU A 372 -2.41 3.83 17.17
C LEU A 372 -3.76 3.10 17.18
N PRO A 373 -4.88 3.83 17.31
CA PRO A 373 -6.18 3.27 16.95
C PRO A 373 -6.13 2.69 15.53
N GLY A 374 -6.83 1.57 15.28
CA GLY A 374 -6.75 0.82 14.02
C GLY A 374 -6.90 1.69 12.76
N ARG A 375 -7.78 2.70 12.81
CA ARG A 375 -8.02 3.65 11.70
C ARG A 375 -6.82 4.53 11.32
N TYR A 376 -5.78 4.61 12.15
CA TYR A 376 -4.59 5.44 11.91
C TYR A 376 -3.31 4.63 11.70
N VAL A 377 -3.37 3.29 11.72
CA VAL A 377 -2.19 2.41 11.58
C VAL A 377 -1.43 2.70 10.29
N GLU A 378 -2.14 2.97 9.19
CA GLU A 378 -1.56 3.34 7.89
C GLU A 378 -0.61 4.55 7.95
N ALA A 379 -0.72 5.42 8.96
CA ALA A 379 0.21 6.54 9.15
C ALA A 379 1.67 6.09 9.28
N THR A 380 1.91 4.87 9.76
CA THR A 380 3.27 4.33 9.93
C THR A 380 3.88 3.79 8.65
N CYS A 381 3.09 3.53 7.60
CA CYS A 381 3.62 3.04 6.32
C CYS A 381 4.60 4.05 5.70
N ALA A 382 4.37 5.34 5.92
CA ALA A 382 5.26 6.42 5.48
C ALA A 382 6.66 6.39 6.14
N GLN A 383 6.88 5.61 7.21
CA GLN A 383 8.21 5.48 7.82
C GLN A 383 9.20 4.80 6.87
N CYS A 384 8.72 3.83 6.08
CA CYS A 384 9.53 3.06 5.13
C CYS A 384 9.21 3.39 3.67
N HIS A 385 7.98 3.85 3.37
CA HIS A 385 7.53 4.18 2.01
C HIS A 385 7.55 5.69 1.73
N ALA A 386 8.42 6.45 2.40
CA ALA A 386 8.51 7.91 2.23
C ALA A 386 8.97 8.38 0.85
N GLY A 387 9.35 7.48 -0.07
CA GLY A 387 9.89 7.80 -1.40
C GLY A 387 8.91 7.63 -2.56
N VAL A 388 7.71 7.09 -2.32
CA VAL A 388 6.68 6.90 -3.36
C VAL A 388 5.61 7.99 -3.29
N VAL A 389 4.93 8.24 -4.41
CA VAL A 389 3.84 9.23 -4.49
C VAL A 389 2.66 8.78 -3.63
N ASP A 390 2.27 7.51 -3.80
CA ASP A 390 1.20 6.82 -3.10
C ASP A 390 1.72 5.47 -2.56
N VAL A 391 1.39 5.16 -1.33
CA VAL A 391 1.81 3.93 -0.66
C VAL A 391 0.80 2.83 -0.98
N PRO A 392 1.22 1.69 -1.58
CA PRO A 392 0.30 0.60 -1.88
C PRO A 392 -0.48 0.13 -0.63
N GLU A 393 -1.77 -0.18 -0.80
CA GLU A 393 -2.65 -0.70 0.27
C GLU A 393 -2.88 0.26 1.46
N ALA A 394 -2.53 1.55 1.33
CA ALA A 394 -2.67 2.57 2.37
C ALA A 394 -3.60 3.72 1.95
N ASP A 395 -4.82 3.38 1.53
CA ASP A 395 -5.78 4.31 0.92
C ASP A 395 -6.11 5.52 1.79
N ARG A 396 -6.23 5.36 3.11
CA ARG A 396 -6.54 6.48 4.01
C ARG A 396 -5.35 7.40 4.16
N LEU A 397 -4.13 6.85 4.25
CA LEU A 397 -2.91 7.66 4.24
C LEU A 397 -2.80 8.44 2.92
N ASN A 398 -2.94 7.77 1.78
CA ASN A 398 -2.84 8.39 0.45
C ASN A 398 -3.87 9.50 0.29
N ARG A 399 -5.15 9.23 0.63
CA ARG A 399 -6.21 10.24 0.67
C ARG A 399 -5.82 11.44 1.54
N GLY A 400 -5.29 11.19 2.74
CA GLY A 400 -4.83 12.23 3.64
C GLY A 400 -3.73 13.12 3.04
N ILE A 401 -2.75 12.50 2.40
CA ILE A 401 -1.65 13.21 1.74
C ILE A 401 -2.17 14.04 0.55
N HIS A 402 -3.05 13.48 -0.28
CA HIS A 402 -3.69 14.23 -1.36
C HIS A 402 -4.50 15.41 -0.83
N LEU A 403 -5.20 15.26 0.30
CA LEU A 403 -5.94 16.35 0.94
C LEU A 403 -5.01 17.47 1.41
N VAL A 404 -3.90 17.12 2.07
CA VAL A 404 -2.87 18.10 2.49
C VAL A 404 -2.39 18.91 1.28
N ARG A 405 -2.09 18.25 0.15
CA ARG A 405 -1.64 18.90 -1.10
C ARG A 405 -2.73 19.81 -1.70
N THR A 406 -3.95 19.29 -1.83
CA THR A 406 -5.05 19.95 -2.55
C THR A 406 -5.71 21.09 -1.78
N LEU A 407 -5.69 21.03 -0.44
CA LEU A 407 -6.14 22.12 0.43
C LEU A 407 -5.06 23.19 0.64
N GLY A 408 -3.83 22.91 0.22
CA GLY A 408 -2.71 23.86 0.29
C GLY A 408 -2.17 24.05 1.70
N CYS A 409 -2.21 23.03 2.55
CA CYS A 409 -1.72 23.12 3.92
C CYS A 409 -0.24 23.56 3.97
N GLN A 410 0.56 23.13 2.99
CA GLN A 410 1.97 23.48 2.82
C GLN A 410 2.21 24.98 2.56
N GLY A 411 1.20 25.71 2.09
CA GLY A 411 1.32 27.15 1.84
C GLY A 411 1.41 27.97 3.13
N CYS A 412 0.76 27.49 4.19
CA CYS A 412 0.83 28.10 5.53
C CYS A 412 1.79 27.36 6.45
N HIS A 413 1.94 26.05 6.30
CA HIS A 413 2.77 25.21 7.15
C HIS A 413 3.99 24.74 6.39
N LYS A 414 5.19 24.94 6.93
CA LYS A 414 6.38 24.31 6.37
C LYS A 414 6.28 22.78 6.55
N ILE A 415 6.45 22.03 5.46
CA ILE A 415 6.48 20.55 5.46
C ILE A 415 7.66 20.11 4.61
N ALA A 416 8.80 19.82 5.24
CA ALA A 416 10.01 19.39 4.54
C ALA A 416 9.95 17.90 4.16
N LYS A 417 9.02 17.55 3.27
CA LYS A 417 8.89 16.22 2.66
C LYS A 417 8.81 16.40 1.15
N HIS A 418 9.50 15.55 0.40
CA HIS A 418 9.68 15.73 -1.05
C HIS A 418 8.36 15.87 -1.84
N THR A 419 7.29 15.15 -1.46
CA THR A 419 5.98 15.26 -2.11
C THR A 419 5.06 16.37 -1.58
N LEU A 420 5.50 17.16 -0.59
CA LEU A 420 4.71 18.20 0.08
C LEU A 420 5.41 19.56 0.13
N GLN A 421 6.65 19.65 -0.34
CA GLN A 421 7.43 20.88 -0.45
C GLN A 421 7.34 21.47 -1.86
N ASP A 422 7.57 22.78 -1.98
CA ASP A 422 7.69 23.52 -3.25
C ASP A 422 6.49 23.36 -4.21
N LEU A 423 5.31 23.08 -3.64
CA LEU A 423 4.08 22.94 -4.42
C LEU A 423 3.54 24.30 -4.84
N ARG A 424 2.96 24.35 -6.06
CA ARG A 424 2.21 25.51 -6.54
C ARG A 424 1.12 25.91 -5.52
N ARG A 425 0.94 27.22 -5.37
CA ARG A 425 -0.17 27.79 -4.59
C ARG A 425 -1.52 27.32 -5.13
N VAL A 426 -2.35 26.77 -4.25
CA VAL A 426 -3.61 26.10 -4.65
C VAL A 426 -4.72 27.08 -5.04
N GLY A 427 -4.69 28.28 -4.48
CA GLY A 427 -5.65 29.35 -4.78
C GLY A 427 -5.37 30.01 -6.13
N PRO A 428 -6.37 30.70 -6.70
CA PRO A 428 -6.20 31.47 -7.92
C PRO A 428 -5.18 32.60 -7.75
N ASP A 429 -4.52 32.95 -8.86
CA ASP A 429 -3.71 34.16 -8.98
C ASP A 429 -4.59 35.40 -8.83
N LEU A 430 -4.23 36.28 -7.89
CA LEU A 430 -4.97 37.51 -7.58
C LEU A 430 -4.30 38.76 -8.16
N ARG A 431 -3.17 38.65 -8.86
CA ARG A 431 -2.47 39.81 -9.47
C ARG A 431 -3.33 40.55 -10.49
N LYS A 432 -4.28 39.87 -11.12
CA LYS A 432 -5.22 40.42 -12.12
C LYS A 432 -6.68 40.34 -11.64
N ALA A 433 -6.93 40.33 -10.33
CA ALA A 433 -8.27 40.10 -9.79
C ALA A 433 -9.26 41.23 -10.13
N ALA A 434 -8.79 42.49 -10.12
CA ALA A 434 -9.65 43.66 -10.38
C ALA A 434 -10.19 43.73 -11.83
N GLY A 435 -9.50 43.16 -12.81
CA GLY A 435 -10.02 43.03 -14.19
C GLY A 435 -11.00 41.87 -14.38
N LYS A 436 -11.17 41.01 -13.38
CA LYS A 436 -11.94 39.76 -13.45
C LYS A 436 -13.18 39.76 -12.57
N LEU A 437 -13.09 40.30 -11.36
CA LEU A 437 -14.08 40.15 -10.30
C LEU A 437 -14.79 41.46 -9.99
N ASP A 438 -16.06 41.35 -9.62
CA ASP A 438 -16.80 42.45 -9.00
C ASP A 438 -16.38 42.64 -7.53
N ARG A 439 -16.32 43.90 -7.07
CA ARG A 439 -15.85 44.25 -5.73
C ARG A 439 -16.83 43.78 -4.64
N ASP A 440 -18.13 44.00 -4.84
CA ASP A 440 -19.17 43.61 -3.88
C ASP A 440 -19.26 42.08 -3.75
N TRP A 441 -19.23 41.38 -4.89
CA TRP A 441 -19.10 39.92 -4.94
C TRP A 441 -17.87 39.44 -4.15
N THR A 442 -16.72 40.09 -4.34
CA THR A 442 -15.47 39.68 -3.66
C THR A 442 -15.55 39.86 -2.15
N ILE A 443 -16.18 40.93 -1.65
CA ILE A 443 -16.41 41.13 -0.21
C ILE A 443 -17.24 39.98 0.37
N LYS A 444 -18.35 39.63 -0.30
CA LYS A 444 -19.22 38.53 0.13
C LYS A 444 -18.47 37.19 0.12
N TRP A 445 -17.68 36.94 -0.93
CA TRP A 445 -16.88 35.72 -1.06
C TRP A 445 -15.80 35.59 0.01
N VAL A 446 -15.02 36.65 0.27
CA VAL A 446 -13.95 36.63 1.28
C VAL A 446 -14.53 36.43 2.69
N ARG A 447 -15.72 36.96 2.95
CA ARG A 447 -16.41 36.80 4.25
C ARG A 447 -16.97 35.40 4.45
N ASP A 448 -17.70 34.88 3.47
CA ASP A 448 -18.39 33.58 3.55
C ASP A 448 -18.35 32.78 2.24
N PRO A 449 -17.21 32.13 1.93
CA PRO A 449 -17.05 31.39 0.67
C PRO A 449 -18.09 30.27 0.49
N LYS A 450 -18.44 29.57 1.58
CA LYS A 450 -19.40 28.46 1.54
C LYS A 450 -20.84 28.93 1.31
N GLY A 451 -21.14 30.19 1.60
CA GLY A 451 -22.42 30.82 1.28
C GLY A 451 -22.64 31.05 -0.22
N PHE A 452 -21.56 31.16 -1.00
CA PHE A 452 -21.63 31.14 -2.47
C PHE A 452 -21.59 29.71 -3.01
N ARG A 453 -20.68 28.89 -2.46
CA ARG A 453 -20.44 27.53 -2.92
C ARG A 453 -20.12 26.57 -1.78
N PRO A 454 -21.03 25.65 -1.40
CA PRO A 454 -20.82 24.74 -0.28
C PRO A 454 -19.57 23.85 -0.39
N SER A 455 -19.24 23.41 -1.60
CA SER A 455 -18.10 22.53 -1.94
C SER A 455 -16.77 23.26 -2.15
N THR A 456 -16.69 24.58 -1.91
CA THR A 456 -15.45 25.34 -2.14
C THR A 456 -14.30 24.89 -1.23
N LYS A 457 -13.09 24.86 -1.81
CA LYS A 457 -11.83 24.64 -1.08
C LYS A 457 -11.32 25.90 -0.36
N MET A 458 -11.87 27.09 -0.68
CA MET A 458 -11.53 28.34 0.03
C MET A 458 -12.06 28.26 1.47
N PRO A 459 -11.18 28.25 2.49
CA PRO A 459 -11.62 28.07 3.85
C PRO A 459 -12.27 29.35 4.40
N LYS A 460 -13.13 29.19 5.42
CA LYS A 460 -13.70 30.32 6.15
C LYS A 460 -12.67 30.90 7.12
N ILE A 461 -12.44 32.21 7.06
CA ILE A 461 -11.45 32.92 7.88
C ILE A 461 -12.13 33.82 8.93
N PHE A 462 -13.23 34.47 8.54
CA PHE A 462 -13.95 35.44 9.35
C PHE A 462 -15.20 34.83 9.99
N ASP A 463 -15.72 35.49 11.02
CA ASP A 463 -16.96 35.13 11.70
C ASP A 463 -16.94 33.68 12.26
N LEU A 464 -15.75 33.20 12.65
CA LEU A 464 -15.54 31.93 13.33
C LEU A 464 -15.73 32.07 14.85
N ALA A 465 -15.86 30.95 15.56
CA ALA A 465 -16.28 30.89 16.97
C ALA A 465 -15.53 31.81 17.95
N ASN A 466 -14.24 32.10 17.72
CA ASN A 466 -13.46 33.01 18.58
C ASN A 466 -13.57 34.50 18.18
N VAL A 467 -14.15 34.81 17.03
CA VAL A 467 -14.27 36.16 16.44
C VAL A 467 -15.68 36.40 15.87
N SER A 468 -16.73 35.95 16.58
CA SER A 468 -18.13 36.03 16.14
C SER A 468 -19.03 36.89 17.02
N GLY A 469 -18.50 37.51 18.10
CA GLY A 469 -19.26 38.45 18.93
C GLY A 469 -19.59 39.75 18.18
N PRO A 470 -20.57 40.56 18.63
CA PRO A 470 -21.01 41.76 17.89
C PRO A 470 -19.89 42.74 17.51
N GLU A 471 -18.95 43.02 18.43
CA GLU A 471 -17.78 43.85 18.11
C GLU A 471 -16.83 43.19 17.10
N ASP A 472 -16.64 41.88 17.22
CA ASP A 472 -15.77 41.12 16.30
C ASP A 472 -16.38 41.08 14.89
N ILE A 473 -17.71 41.01 14.76
CA ILE A 473 -18.40 41.11 13.48
C ILE A 473 -18.14 42.47 12.81
N ALA A 474 -18.15 43.57 13.57
CA ALA A 474 -17.80 44.89 13.05
C ALA A 474 -16.33 44.94 12.60
N ARG A 475 -15.40 44.42 13.42
CA ARG A 475 -13.97 44.32 13.07
C ARG A 475 -13.74 43.47 11.83
N ASN A 476 -14.40 42.31 11.73
CA ASN A 476 -14.31 41.43 10.57
C ASN A 476 -14.84 42.12 9.30
N THR A 477 -15.93 42.90 9.42
CA THR A 477 -16.48 43.68 8.29
C THR A 477 -15.47 44.71 7.77
N ALA A 478 -14.83 45.45 8.68
CA ALA A 478 -13.76 46.38 8.33
C ALA A 478 -12.54 45.67 7.71
N ALA A 479 -12.12 44.55 8.30
CA ALA A 479 -10.99 43.75 7.80
C ALA A 479 -11.24 43.19 6.39
N VAL A 480 -12.43 42.64 6.12
CA VAL A 480 -12.78 42.11 4.79
C VAL A 480 -12.78 43.23 3.75
N ASN A 481 -13.42 44.37 4.04
CA ASN A 481 -13.43 45.52 3.13
C ASN A 481 -12.01 46.04 2.84
N ALA A 482 -11.14 46.10 3.85
CA ALA A 482 -9.75 46.51 3.70
C ALA A 482 -8.95 45.51 2.83
N VAL A 483 -9.10 44.20 3.06
CA VAL A 483 -8.47 43.15 2.25
C VAL A 483 -8.88 43.27 0.78
N VAL A 484 -10.17 43.42 0.49
CA VAL A 484 -10.65 43.57 -0.89
C VAL A 484 -10.15 44.88 -1.51
N THR A 485 -10.10 45.96 -0.73
CA THR A 485 -9.54 47.24 -1.20
C THR A 485 -8.07 47.10 -1.59
N TYR A 486 -7.25 46.45 -0.77
CA TYR A 486 -5.86 46.18 -1.09
C TYR A 486 -5.73 45.34 -2.38
N ILE A 487 -6.46 44.23 -2.49
CA ILE A 487 -6.41 43.35 -3.66
C ILE A 487 -6.77 44.15 -4.93
N PHE A 488 -7.83 44.96 -4.90
CA PHE A 488 -8.28 45.71 -6.07
C PHE A 488 -7.39 46.92 -6.43
N ASP A 489 -6.73 47.52 -5.45
CA ASP A 489 -5.78 48.63 -5.65
C ASP A 489 -4.46 48.14 -6.22
N LYS A 490 -3.99 46.96 -5.79
CA LYS A 490 -2.72 46.37 -6.25
C LYS A 490 -2.83 45.46 -7.46
N SER A 491 -4.04 45.11 -7.88
CA SER A 491 -4.26 44.29 -9.07
C SER A 491 -4.11 45.09 -10.36
N GLU A 492 -3.56 44.44 -11.38
CA GLU A 492 -3.73 44.83 -12.77
C GLU A 492 -5.21 44.76 -13.19
N ARG A 493 -5.59 45.61 -14.14
CA ARG A 493 -6.95 45.71 -14.68
C ARG A 493 -6.97 45.49 -16.20
N PRO A 494 -6.59 44.29 -16.68
CA PRO A 494 -6.73 43.96 -18.09
C PRO A 494 -8.19 44.02 -18.51
N GLU A 495 -8.44 44.53 -19.71
CA GLU A 495 -9.76 44.55 -20.33
C GLU A 495 -10.01 43.25 -21.10
N TYR A 496 -11.23 42.74 -21.00
CA TYR A 496 -11.65 41.54 -21.71
C TYR A 496 -12.82 41.87 -22.62
N PRO A 497 -12.60 41.99 -23.95
CA PRO A 497 -13.68 42.30 -24.88
C PRO A 497 -14.73 41.17 -24.88
N PRO A 498 -15.98 41.47 -25.24
CA PRO A 498 -17.01 40.44 -25.37
C PRO A 498 -16.61 39.41 -26.44
N PRO A 499 -17.20 38.19 -26.38
CA PRO A 499 -16.96 37.17 -27.40
C PRO A 499 -17.19 37.73 -28.82
N PRO A 500 -16.32 37.39 -29.80
CA PRO A 500 -16.41 37.92 -31.16
C PRO A 500 -17.63 37.40 -31.93
N VAL A 501 -18.26 36.33 -31.44
CA VAL A 501 -19.47 35.73 -32.00
C VAL A 501 -20.50 35.51 -30.89
N GLN A 502 -21.79 35.60 -31.23
CA GLN A 502 -22.85 35.29 -30.29
C GLN A 502 -22.89 33.78 -30.00
N GLY A 503 -22.83 33.43 -28.71
CA GLY A 503 -22.93 32.05 -28.24
C GLY A 503 -24.37 31.58 -28.06
N ASP A 504 -24.56 30.26 -28.09
CA ASP A 504 -25.80 29.54 -27.84
C ASP A 504 -25.63 28.63 -26.62
N ALA A 505 -26.50 28.83 -25.62
CA ALA A 505 -26.40 28.11 -24.36
C ALA A 505 -26.72 26.61 -24.49
N GLY A 506 -27.59 26.20 -25.42
CA GLY A 506 -27.92 24.80 -25.64
C GLY A 506 -26.75 24.04 -26.27
N ARG A 507 -26.10 24.63 -27.28
CA ARG A 507 -24.84 24.07 -27.82
C ARG A 507 -23.73 24.10 -26.78
N GLY A 508 -23.64 25.15 -25.98
CA GLY A 508 -22.67 25.27 -24.90
C GLY A 508 -22.80 24.16 -23.85
N GLU A 509 -24.04 23.81 -23.48
CA GLU A 509 -24.32 22.68 -22.58
C GLU A 509 -23.76 21.37 -23.13
N ARG A 510 -24.09 21.04 -24.39
CA ARG A 510 -23.59 19.84 -25.07
C ARG A 510 -22.05 19.83 -25.12
N LEU A 511 -21.42 20.94 -25.47
CA LEU A 511 -19.95 21.03 -25.53
C LEU A 511 -19.30 20.79 -24.16
N VAL A 512 -19.90 21.25 -23.07
CA VAL A 512 -19.41 20.99 -21.71
C VAL A 512 -19.46 19.51 -21.34
N GLU A 513 -20.47 18.78 -21.82
CA GLU A 513 -20.57 17.32 -21.65
C GLU A 513 -19.51 16.58 -22.48
N MET A 514 -19.32 16.99 -23.74
CA MET A 514 -18.65 16.16 -24.75
C MET A 514 -17.15 16.43 -24.90
N VAL A 515 -16.71 17.69 -24.77
CA VAL A 515 -15.33 18.08 -25.16
C VAL A 515 -14.27 17.66 -24.13
N GLY A 516 -14.67 17.42 -22.87
CA GLY A 516 -13.76 16.98 -21.81
C GLY A 516 -13.88 17.72 -20.47
N CYS A 517 -14.71 18.76 -20.38
CA CYS A 517 -14.79 19.61 -19.18
C CYS A 517 -15.09 18.80 -17.91
N LYS A 518 -15.97 17.79 -18.02
CA LYS A 518 -16.40 16.94 -16.89
C LYS A 518 -15.37 15.95 -16.35
N ALA A 519 -14.20 15.82 -16.98
CA ALA A 519 -13.07 15.09 -16.40
C ALA A 519 -12.49 15.79 -15.17
N CYS A 520 -12.58 17.13 -15.14
CA CYS A 520 -12.00 17.95 -14.08
C CYS A 520 -13.03 18.81 -13.35
N HIS A 521 -14.15 19.14 -13.99
CA HIS A 521 -15.14 20.08 -13.48
C HIS A 521 -16.47 19.40 -13.16
N VAL A 522 -17.07 19.81 -12.04
CA VAL A 522 -18.47 19.53 -11.72
C VAL A 522 -19.34 20.68 -12.24
N VAL A 523 -20.46 20.35 -12.89
CA VAL A 523 -21.44 21.30 -13.44
C VAL A 523 -22.80 20.61 -13.60
N GLY A 524 -23.89 21.32 -13.27
CA GLY A 524 -25.26 20.82 -13.32
C GLY A 524 -25.80 20.38 -11.95
N ALA A 525 -26.94 19.65 -11.96
CA ALA A 525 -27.73 19.32 -10.77
C ALA A 525 -27.07 18.32 -9.80
N ASP A 526 -25.97 17.68 -10.20
CA ASP A 526 -25.27 16.68 -9.39
C ASP A 526 -24.18 17.32 -8.50
N ASP A 527 -24.60 18.20 -7.59
CA ASP A 527 -23.71 18.89 -6.66
C ASP A 527 -23.23 17.97 -5.50
N ARG A 528 -23.72 16.71 -5.47
CA ARG A 528 -23.32 15.68 -4.49
C ARG A 528 -21.93 15.11 -4.76
N LEU A 529 -21.51 15.06 -6.03
CA LEU A 529 -20.13 14.74 -6.44
C LEU A 529 -19.10 15.79 -5.99
N GLY A 530 -19.55 16.97 -5.54
CA GLY A 530 -18.68 18.01 -4.98
C GLY A 530 -18.22 17.76 -3.54
N GLN A 531 -18.75 16.73 -2.87
CA GLN A 531 -18.39 16.36 -1.50
C GLN A 531 -17.36 15.22 -1.44
N GLU A 532 -17.16 14.50 -2.55
CA GLU A 532 -16.11 13.50 -2.67
C GLU A 532 -14.84 14.14 -3.25
N TYR A 533 -13.72 13.97 -2.55
CA TYR A 533 -12.41 14.32 -3.09
C TYR A 533 -12.07 13.29 -4.16
N GLY A 534 -12.06 13.72 -5.43
CA GLY A 534 -11.84 12.82 -6.56
C GLY A 534 -11.46 13.56 -7.84
N LEU A 535 -11.09 12.78 -8.86
CA LEU A 535 -10.52 13.25 -10.14
C LEU A 535 -11.42 14.28 -10.87
N ARG A 536 -12.75 14.22 -10.67
CA ARG A 536 -13.74 15.16 -11.26
C ARG A 536 -13.93 16.47 -10.50
N ASN A 537 -13.38 16.58 -9.29
CA ASN A 537 -13.36 17.80 -8.46
C ASN A 537 -11.94 18.40 -8.40
N PHE A 538 -11.14 18.12 -9.44
CA PHE A 538 -9.80 18.64 -9.60
C PHE A 538 -9.84 20.13 -9.97
N GLY A 539 -10.64 20.47 -10.98
CA GLY A 539 -10.99 21.83 -11.36
C GLY A 539 -12.06 22.42 -10.45
N PRO A 540 -12.21 23.76 -10.42
CA PRO A 540 -13.28 24.39 -9.66
C PRO A 540 -14.65 23.95 -10.19
N ASN A 541 -15.59 23.70 -9.29
CA ASN A 541 -17.00 23.55 -9.64
C ASN A 541 -17.45 24.77 -10.49
N LEU A 542 -18.18 24.51 -11.57
CA LEU A 542 -18.63 25.53 -12.54
C LEU A 542 -20.09 25.94 -12.33
N ASN A 543 -20.76 25.39 -11.31
CA ASN A 543 -22.02 25.95 -10.83
C ASN A 543 -21.79 27.40 -10.35
N ASP A 544 -22.77 28.25 -10.64
CA ASP A 544 -22.87 29.65 -10.23
C ASP A 544 -21.82 30.62 -10.82
N VAL A 545 -21.00 30.17 -11.78
CA VAL A 545 -19.94 31.02 -12.35
C VAL A 545 -20.47 32.27 -13.06
N GLY A 546 -21.71 32.25 -13.55
CA GLY A 546 -22.39 33.40 -14.13
C GLY A 546 -22.67 34.54 -13.15
N SER A 547 -22.65 34.26 -11.84
CA SER A 547 -22.74 35.28 -10.78
C SER A 547 -21.40 35.93 -10.44
N LYS A 548 -20.30 35.42 -11.01
CA LYS A 548 -18.92 35.80 -10.65
C LYS A 548 -18.14 36.41 -11.81
N LEU A 549 -18.36 35.92 -13.04
CA LEU A 549 -17.47 36.18 -14.18
C LEU A 549 -18.20 36.95 -15.29
N SER A 550 -17.46 37.77 -16.02
CA SER A 550 -17.94 38.42 -17.24
C SER A 550 -17.80 37.49 -18.46
N ALA A 551 -18.61 37.73 -19.50
CA ALA A 551 -18.55 36.99 -20.75
C ALA A 551 -17.17 37.08 -21.42
N GLY A 552 -16.60 38.29 -21.49
CA GLY A 552 -15.29 38.51 -22.10
C GLY A 552 -14.17 37.77 -21.37
N TRP A 553 -14.18 37.80 -20.03
CA TRP A 553 -13.18 37.09 -19.24
C TRP A 553 -13.26 35.58 -19.44
N LEU A 554 -14.49 35.03 -19.37
CA LEU A 554 -14.70 33.59 -19.49
C LEU A 554 -14.32 33.08 -20.88
N PHE A 555 -14.65 33.82 -21.93
CA PHE A 555 -14.23 33.52 -23.30
C PHE A 555 -12.71 33.52 -23.43
N ALA A 556 -12.03 34.58 -22.97
CA ALA A 556 -10.57 34.66 -23.02
C ALA A 556 -9.89 33.51 -22.26
N TRP A 557 -10.40 33.19 -21.06
CA TRP A 557 -9.90 32.07 -20.25
C TRP A 557 -10.07 30.72 -20.94
N LEU A 558 -11.20 30.47 -21.60
CA LEU A 558 -11.44 29.23 -22.35
C LEU A 558 -10.53 29.09 -23.58
N LYS A 559 -10.12 30.22 -24.19
CA LYS A 559 -9.22 30.24 -25.35
C LYS A 559 -7.76 30.02 -24.98
N ASP A 560 -7.30 30.68 -23.91
CA ASP A 560 -5.92 30.59 -23.43
C ASP A 560 -5.83 30.83 -21.91
N PRO A 561 -5.98 29.77 -21.09
CA PRO A 561 -5.85 29.87 -19.64
C PRO A 561 -4.46 30.38 -19.20
N THR A 562 -3.40 30.00 -19.91
CA THR A 562 -2.00 30.29 -19.57
C THR A 562 -1.64 31.76 -19.75
N ALA A 563 -2.32 32.49 -20.66
CA ALA A 563 -2.17 33.94 -20.78
C ALA A 563 -2.61 34.71 -19.52
N TYR A 564 -3.60 34.18 -18.77
CA TYR A 564 -4.02 34.77 -17.50
C TYR A 564 -3.13 34.30 -16.35
N PHE A 565 -2.94 32.99 -16.22
CA PHE A 565 -2.14 32.37 -15.17
C PHE A 565 -1.21 31.30 -15.76
N PRO A 566 0.09 31.59 -15.94
CA PRO A 566 1.04 30.67 -16.56
C PRO A 566 1.10 29.28 -15.93
N ASP A 567 1.06 29.20 -14.59
CA ASP A 567 1.11 27.92 -13.85
C ASP A 567 -0.26 27.26 -13.66
N THR A 568 -1.28 27.68 -14.42
CA THR A 568 -2.61 27.08 -14.32
C THR A 568 -2.60 25.60 -14.67
N ARG A 569 -3.38 24.81 -13.94
CA ARG A 569 -3.61 23.39 -14.29
C ARG A 569 -4.70 23.20 -15.33
N MET A 570 -5.45 24.25 -15.69
CA MET A 570 -6.46 24.17 -16.74
C MET A 570 -5.76 24.13 -18.10
N PRO A 571 -5.85 23.03 -18.85
CA PRO A 571 -5.17 22.92 -20.13
C PRO A 571 -5.94 23.66 -21.23
N ASN A 572 -5.29 23.84 -22.37
CA ASN A 572 -5.93 24.36 -23.57
C ASN A 572 -6.67 23.23 -24.31
N LEU A 573 -8.00 23.34 -24.43
CA LEU A 573 -8.87 22.38 -25.14
C LEU A 573 -8.97 22.66 -26.65
N ARG A 574 -8.23 23.66 -27.14
CA ARG A 574 -8.17 24.09 -28.55
C ARG A 574 -9.57 24.42 -29.10
N LEU A 575 -10.36 25.13 -28.31
CA LEU A 575 -11.72 25.53 -28.66
C LEU A 575 -11.71 26.57 -29.79
N THR A 576 -12.61 26.42 -30.75
CA THR A 576 -12.89 27.47 -31.73
C THR A 576 -13.58 28.66 -31.06
N ASP A 577 -13.62 29.81 -31.74
CA ASP A 577 -14.30 30.99 -31.20
C ASP A 577 -15.79 30.77 -31.00
N ARG A 578 -16.44 29.99 -31.88
CA ARG A 578 -17.84 29.61 -31.70
C ARG A 578 -18.02 28.72 -30.48
N GLU A 579 -17.20 27.68 -30.32
CA GLU A 579 -17.29 26.76 -29.19
C GLU A 579 -17.08 27.47 -27.85
N ALA A 580 -16.04 28.31 -27.77
CA ALA A 580 -15.76 29.10 -26.58
C ALA A 580 -16.89 30.09 -26.26
N ALA A 581 -17.51 30.71 -27.28
CA ALA A 581 -18.66 31.59 -27.10
C ALA A 581 -19.92 30.83 -26.65
N ASP A 582 -20.21 29.66 -27.22
CA ASP A 582 -21.35 28.81 -26.86
C ASP A 582 -21.21 28.32 -25.40
N ILE A 583 -20.03 27.81 -25.01
CA ILE A 583 -19.73 27.41 -23.62
C ILE A 583 -19.85 28.61 -22.67
N THR A 584 -19.35 29.78 -23.07
CA THR A 584 -19.48 31.02 -22.29
C THR A 584 -20.96 31.37 -22.07
N ALA A 585 -21.78 31.33 -23.13
CA ALA A 585 -23.21 31.62 -23.04
C ALA A 585 -23.92 30.66 -22.07
N TYR A 586 -23.60 29.36 -22.12
CA TYR A 586 -24.13 28.36 -21.20
C TYR A 586 -23.73 28.62 -19.75
N LEU A 587 -22.44 28.78 -19.48
CA LEU A 587 -21.92 28.96 -18.12
C LEU A 587 -22.44 30.25 -17.45
N LEU A 588 -22.72 31.30 -18.22
CA LEU A 588 -23.32 32.53 -17.71
C LEU A 588 -24.79 32.36 -17.29
N THR A 589 -25.49 31.31 -17.75
CA THR A 589 -26.83 30.98 -17.24
C THR A 589 -26.80 30.40 -15.83
N ARG A 590 -25.65 29.89 -15.38
CA ARG A 590 -25.48 29.27 -14.07
C ARG A 590 -25.23 30.36 -13.02
N ARG A 591 -26.29 30.75 -12.32
CA ARG A 591 -26.29 31.87 -11.37
C ARG A 591 -26.86 31.47 -10.02
N ASN A 592 -26.25 32.00 -8.96
CA ASN A 592 -26.74 31.97 -7.59
C ASN A 592 -27.44 33.29 -7.26
N THR A 593 -28.72 33.39 -7.61
CA THR A 593 -29.53 34.60 -7.41
C THR A 593 -29.70 34.96 -5.94
N GLU A 594 -29.71 33.97 -5.05
CA GLU A 594 -29.77 34.18 -3.59
C GLU A 594 -28.52 34.93 -3.10
N PHE A 595 -27.32 34.51 -3.53
CA PHE A 595 -26.07 35.17 -3.17
C PHE A 595 -25.94 36.56 -3.81
N GLU A 596 -26.41 36.73 -5.04
CA GLU A 596 -26.44 38.03 -5.72
C GLU A 596 -27.29 39.04 -4.95
N ALA A 597 -28.44 38.62 -4.42
CA ALA A 597 -29.35 39.47 -3.65
C ALA A 597 -28.78 39.92 -2.28
N ARG A 598 -27.76 39.25 -1.75
CA ARG A 598 -27.10 39.66 -0.50
C ARG A 598 -26.32 40.97 -0.72
N GLN A 599 -26.42 41.89 0.22
CA GLN A 599 -25.63 43.13 0.21
C GLN A 599 -24.34 42.95 1.02
N ALA A 600 -23.20 43.43 0.49
CA ALA A 600 -22.00 43.53 1.32
C ALA A 600 -22.19 44.61 2.39
N ALA A 601 -21.93 44.26 3.64
CA ALA A 601 -21.97 45.23 4.73
C ALA A 601 -20.85 46.28 4.55
N PRO A 602 -21.17 47.58 4.60
CA PRO A 602 -20.16 48.63 4.58
C PRO A 602 -19.34 48.58 5.87
N ALA A 603 -18.05 48.91 5.76
CA ALA A 603 -17.19 49.04 6.93
C ALA A 603 -17.48 50.35 7.68
N ASP A 604 -17.58 50.26 9.01
CA ASP A 604 -17.57 51.44 9.87
C ASP A 604 -16.16 52.07 9.87
N PRO A 605 -16.00 53.33 9.41
CA PRO A 605 -14.71 54.00 9.36
C PRO A 605 -14.02 54.10 10.74
N GLN A 606 -14.79 54.24 11.83
CA GLN A 606 -14.25 54.34 13.17
C GLN A 606 -13.65 52.99 13.60
N VAL A 607 -14.36 51.89 13.35
CA VAL A 607 -13.85 50.53 13.65
C VAL A 607 -12.60 50.22 12.84
N ARG A 608 -12.56 50.62 11.57
CA ARG A 608 -11.34 50.53 10.74
C ARG A 608 -10.19 51.33 11.35
N ASP A 609 -10.42 52.59 11.72
CA ASP A 609 -9.39 53.46 12.29
C ASP A 609 -8.86 52.92 13.62
N ASP A 610 -9.73 52.35 14.44
CA ASP A 610 -9.34 51.68 15.69
C ASP A 610 -8.47 50.46 15.43
N LEU A 611 -8.77 49.64 14.41
CA LEU A 611 -7.92 48.53 14.00
C LEU A 611 -6.54 49.00 13.55
N VAL A 612 -6.47 50.02 12.67
CA VAL A 612 -5.18 50.58 12.22
C VAL A 612 -4.40 51.11 13.42
N LEU A 613 -5.06 51.84 14.32
CA LEU A 613 -4.44 52.41 15.50
C LEU A 613 -3.89 51.33 16.45
N ASN A 614 -4.62 50.22 16.63
CA ASN A 614 -4.18 49.10 17.45
C ASN A 614 -2.90 48.45 16.87
N TYR A 615 -2.85 48.22 15.56
CA TYR A 615 -1.63 47.72 14.92
C TYR A 615 -0.44 48.69 15.05
N LEU A 616 -0.67 50.00 14.92
CA LEU A 616 0.38 51.01 15.06
C LEU A 616 0.89 51.09 16.50
N ARG A 617 0.01 51.06 17.50
CA ARG A 617 0.37 51.10 18.93
C ARG A 617 1.17 49.88 19.39
N GLY A 618 1.03 48.74 18.71
CA GLY A 618 1.87 47.56 18.98
C GLY A 618 3.36 47.76 18.63
N ARG A 619 3.71 48.81 17.87
CA ARG A 619 5.09 49.09 17.43
C ARG A 619 5.58 50.51 17.73
N LEU A 620 4.66 51.45 17.93
CA LEU A 620 4.97 52.87 18.07
C LEU A 620 4.37 53.42 19.38
N PRO A 621 5.00 54.44 19.99
CA PRO A 621 4.38 55.19 21.07
C PRO A 621 3.00 55.72 20.64
N VAL A 622 2.03 55.71 21.56
CA VAL A 622 0.63 56.07 21.28
C VAL A 622 0.48 57.42 20.57
N LYS A 623 1.31 58.42 20.95
CA LYS A 623 1.32 59.74 20.32
C LYS A 623 1.72 59.66 18.84
N THR A 624 2.78 58.92 18.53
CA THR A 624 3.27 58.71 17.17
C THR A 624 2.27 57.90 16.34
N ALA A 625 1.68 56.85 16.91
CA ALA A 625 0.65 56.04 16.24
C ALA A 625 -0.57 56.89 15.85
N LYS A 626 -1.06 57.76 16.75
CA LYS A 626 -2.16 58.69 16.47
C LYS A 626 -1.78 59.71 15.38
N ALA A 627 -0.57 60.25 15.43
CA ALA A 627 -0.09 61.21 14.43
C ALA A 627 0.00 60.58 13.04
N GLN A 628 0.53 59.36 12.94
CA GLN A 628 0.62 58.64 11.68
C GLN A 628 -0.76 58.29 11.11
N LEU A 629 -1.69 57.80 11.93
CA LEU A 629 -3.07 57.55 11.51
C LEU A 629 -3.72 58.81 10.92
N ALA A 630 -3.52 59.96 11.58
CA ALA A 630 -4.08 61.24 11.15
C ALA A 630 -3.50 61.74 9.81
N GLN A 631 -2.26 61.34 9.46
CA GLN A 631 -1.64 61.68 8.19
C GLN A 631 -2.15 60.85 7.01
N MET A 632 -2.71 59.66 7.27
CA MET A 632 -3.24 58.79 6.23
C MET A 632 -4.67 59.22 5.84
N SER A 633 -4.95 59.27 4.54
CA SER A 633 -6.32 59.38 4.01
C SER A 633 -7.14 58.11 4.31
N SER A 634 -8.46 58.20 4.18
CA SER A 634 -9.36 57.05 4.37
C SER A 634 -8.96 55.85 3.50
N HIS A 635 -8.65 56.09 2.22
CA HIS A 635 -8.25 55.04 1.27
C HIS A 635 -6.89 54.43 1.63
N GLU A 636 -5.91 55.24 2.02
CA GLU A 636 -4.61 54.75 2.48
C GLU A 636 -4.73 53.90 3.74
N ARG A 637 -5.65 54.22 4.66
CA ARG A 637 -5.94 53.40 5.84
C ARG A 637 -6.53 52.04 5.45
N ASP A 638 -7.42 51.99 4.47
CA ASP A 638 -8.00 50.73 3.97
C ASP A 638 -6.94 49.85 3.29
N ILE A 639 -6.09 50.42 2.44
CA ILE A 639 -4.97 49.69 1.82
C ILE A 639 -4.02 49.16 2.89
N TRP A 640 -3.59 50.02 3.82
CA TRP A 640 -2.63 49.63 4.85
C TRP A 640 -3.21 48.54 5.77
N LEU A 641 -4.47 48.68 6.19
CA LEU A 641 -5.14 47.66 7.00
C LEU A 641 -5.26 46.35 6.21
N GLY A 642 -5.64 46.42 4.93
CA GLY A 642 -5.76 45.26 4.06
C GLY A 642 -4.45 44.48 3.94
N GLU A 643 -3.34 45.19 3.76
CA GLU A 643 -1.99 44.60 3.76
C GLU A 643 -1.70 43.87 5.07
N LYS A 644 -2.00 44.48 6.23
CA LYS A 644 -1.74 43.86 7.54
C LYS A 644 -2.65 42.65 7.80
N ILE A 645 -3.90 42.69 7.35
CA ILE A 645 -4.81 41.54 7.47
C ILE A 645 -4.38 40.40 6.55
N ILE A 646 -4.00 40.68 5.29
CA ILE A 646 -3.47 39.66 4.35
C ILE A 646 -2.23 38.98 4.95
N SER A 647 -1.30 39.78 5.48
CA SER A 647 -0.10 39.29 6.15
C SER A 647 -0.44 38.41 7.36
N ARG A 648 -1.36 38.89 8.21
CA ARG A 648 -1.76 38.20 9.44
C ARG A 648 -2.48 36.88 9.16
N GLN A 649 -3.40 36.85 8.20
CA GLN A 649 -4.21 35.69 7.87
C GLN A 649 -3.50 34.72 6.92
N GLY A 650 -2.36 35.13 6.33
CA GLY A 650 -1.56 34.27 5.46
C GLY A 650 -2.22 33.96 4.14
N CYS A 651 -3.02 34.88 3.58
CA CYS A 651 -3.75 34.65 2.32
C CYS A 651 -2.79 34.27 1.17
N PHE A 652 -1.56 34.79 1.22
CA PHE A 652 -0.48 34.51 0.27
C PHE A 652 0.03 33.06 0.31
N GLY A 653 -0.26 32.29 1.36
CA GLY A 653 0.07 30.86 1.40
C GLY A 653 -0.69 30.07 0.33
N CYS A 654 -1.92 30.50 0.01
CA CYS A 654 -2.72 29.89 -1.06
C CYS A 654 -2.79 30.75 -2.32
N HIS A 655 -2.56 32.06 -2.26
CA HIS A 655 -2.74 32.97 -3.39
C HIS A 655 -1.45 33.64 -3.84
N LEU A 656 -1.32 33.91 -5.15
CA LEU A 656 -0.36 34.90 -5.65
C LEU A 656 -0.98 36.28 -5.47
N ILE A 657 -0.39 37.10 -4.61
CA ILE A 657 -0.89 38.45 -4.27
C ILE A 657 0.28 39.42 -4.47
N PRO A 658 0.09 40.53 -5.23
CA PRO A 658 1.10 41.56 -5.38
C PRO A 658 1.67 42.02 -4.04
N GLY A 659 3.00 41.99 -3.89
CA GLY A 659 3.71 42.41 -2.68
C GLY A 659 3.88 41.31 -1.62
N PHE A 660 3.42 40.08 -1.89
CA PHE A 660 3.53 38.92 -0.99
C PHE A 660 4.13 37.68 -1.68
N GLU A 661 4.79 37.85 -2.82
CA GLU A 661 5.39 36.76 -3.59
C GLU A 661 6.43 35.99 -2.76
N ASP A 662 7.23 36.68 -1.94
CA ASP A 662 8.30 36.07 -1.14
C ASP A 662 7.93 35.89 0.35
N ALA A 663 6.65 36.08 0.69
CA ALA A 663 6.20 36.03 2.07
C ALA A 663 6.31 34.62 2.66
N GLN A 664 6.83 34.53 3.89
CA GLN A 664 7.10 33.26 4.56
C GLN A 664 5.82 32.64 5.17
N PRO A 665 5.73 31.30 5.23
CA PRO A 665 4.58 30.61 5.83
C PRO A 665 4.30 31.06 7.28
N ILE A 666 3.03 31.19 7.64
CA ILE A 666 2.59 31.75 8.94
C ILE A 666 2.20 30.71 10.00
N GLY A 667 2.10 29.45 9.61
CA GLY A 667 1.70 28.32 10.42
C GLY A 667 2.89 27.66 11.10
N THR A 668 2.61 26.78 12.07
CA THR A 668 3.64 25.94 12.68
C THR A 668 4.28 25.04 11.62
N GLU A 669 5.57 24.75 11.75
CA GLU A 669 6.20 23.70 10.95
C GLU A 669 5.57 22.35 11.31
N LEU A 670 5.23 21.55 10.29
CA LEU A 670 4.56 20.25 10.45
C LEU A 670 5.42 19.06 10.06
N THR A 671 6.66 19.28 9.62
CA THR A 671 7.60 18.24 9.12
C THR A 671 7.66 16.98 10.01
N GLU A 672 7.58 17.16 11.32
CA GLU A 672 7.68 16.10 12.33
C GLU A 672 6.57 16.18 13.40
N GLU A 673 5.46 16.86 13.10
CA GLU A 673 4.39 17.13 14.08
C GLU A 673 3.74 15.83 14.59
N GLY A 674 3.73 14.76 13.79
CA GLY A 674 3.28 13.42 14.17
C GLY A 674 4.08 12.79 15.33
N SER A 675 5.31 13.24 15.57
CA SER A 675 6.17 12.81 16.69
C SER A 675 6.12 13.74 17.91
N LYS A 676 5.26 14.77 17.91
CA LYS A 676 5.19 15.73 19.01
C LYS A 676 4.56 15.14 20.26
N ASP A 677 5.15 15.39 21.42
CA ASP A 677 4.60 14.94 22.69
C ASP A 677 3.24 15.59 22.94
N VAL A 678 2.28 14.80 23.46
CA VAL A 678 0.90 15.29 23.70
C VAL A 678 0.91 16.46 24.70
N ASP A 679 1.85 16.46 25.64
CA ASP A 679 2.00 17.54 26.63
C ASP A 679 2.50 18.87 26.02
N LYS A 680 3.02 18.85 24.78
CA LYS A 680 3.42 20.04 24.01
C LYS A 680 2.29 20.57 23.12
N LEU A 681 1.12 19.93 23.12
CA LEU A 681 -0.06 20.41 22.41
C LEU A 681 -0.93 21.26 23.36
N ASP A 682 -1.28 22.47 22.94
CA ASP A 682 -2.21 23.33 23.70
C ASP A 682 -3.65 22.85 23.47
N PHE A 683 -4.22 22.14 24.45
CA PHE A 683 -5.62 21.73 24.48
C PHE A 683 -6.58 22.86 24.93
N GLY A 684 -6.04 24.05 25.24
CA GLY A 684 -6.81 25.11 25.88
C GLY A 684 -7.46 24.65 27.18
N LEU A 685 -8.72 25.03 27.37
CA LEU A 685 -9.53 24.58 28.52
C LEU A 685 -10.35 23.32 28.21
N LEU A 686 -10.08 22.67 27.07
CA LEU A 686 -10.87 21.56 26.54
C LEU A 686 -10.24 20.19 26.81
N ALA A 687 -9.08 20.12 27.47
CA ALA A 687 -8.48 18.83 27.78
C ALA A 687 -9.41 17.98 28.66
N ARG A 688 -9.72 16.76 28.21
CA ARG A 688 -10.35 15.73 29.03
C ARG A 688 -9.30 14.71 29.46
N LYS A 689 -8.71 14.96 30.63
CA LYS A 689 -7.72 14.05 31.22
C LYS A 689 -8.43 12.88 31.92
N PRO A 690 -7.86 11.66 31.90
CA PRO A 690 -8.42 10.54 32.64
C PRO A 690 -8.64 10.89 34.12
N GLY A 691 -9.88 10.77 34.61
CA GLY A 691 -10.26 11.11 35.99
C GLY A 691 -10.68 12.57 36.21
N ALA A 692 -10.64 13.44 35.18
CA ALA A 692 -11.18 14.79 35.25
C ALA A 692 -12.60 14.83 34.68
N TYR A 693 -13.55 15.36 35.44
CA TYR A 693 -14.90 15.69 34.96
C TYR A 693 -14.85 16.99 34.14
N ASN A 694 -14.34 16.91 32.91
CA ASN A 694 -14.64 17.95 31.92
C ASN A 694 -15.89 17.52 31.16
N THR A 695 -17.04 18.04 31.56
CA THR A 695 -18.35 17.75 30.96
C THR A 695 -18.68 18.68 29.79
N ASP A 696 -17.73 19.52 29.36
CA ASP A 696 -17.92 20.32 28.15
C ASP A 696 -18.13 19.36 26.96
N PRO A 697 -19.21 19.49 26.17
CA PRO A 697 -19.41 18.67 24.98
C PRO A 697 -18.29 18.82 23.95
N ASP A 698 -17.50 19.89 24.00
CA ASP A 698 -16.32 20.11 23.17
C ASP A 698 -15.02 19.55 23.76
N ALA A 699 -15.08 18.89 24.93
CA ALA A 699 -13.90 18.35 25.57
C ALA A 699 -13.21 17.30 24.68
N ILE A 700 -11.89 17.40 24.59
CA ILE A 700 -11.05 16.61 23.69
C ILE A 700 -10.35 15.54 24.54
N PRO A 701 -10.46 14.25 24.19
CA PRO A 701 -9.63 13.23 24.82
C PRO A 701 -8.15 13.62 24.72
N TYR A 702 -7.40 13.42 25.81
CA TYR A 702 -6.00 13.85 25.90
C TYR A 702 -5.06 12.95 25.09
N THR A 703 -5.18 12.97 23.76
CA THR A 703 -4.40 12.20 22.78
C THR A 703 -3.98 13.10 21.61
N ARG A 704 -2.96 12.67 20.85
CA ARG A 704 -2.45 13.41 19.68
C ARG A 704 -3.46 13.44 18.53
N HIS A 705 -4.05 12.29 18.20
CA HIS A 705 -4.96 12.16 17.07
C HIS A 705 -6.27 12.91 17.29
N ASP A 706 -6.81 12.91 18.51
CA ASP A 706 -8.02 13.67 18.85
C ASP A 706 -7.77 15.19 18.78
N TRP A 707 -6.57 15.62 19.18
CA TRP A 707 -6.17 17.02 19.05
C TRP A 707 -6.08 17.43 17.58
N PHE A 708 -5.42 16.64 16.71
CA PHE A 708 -5.36 16.92 15.27
C PHE A 708 -6.75 16.95 14.64
N PHE A 709 -7.58 15.94 14.92
CA PHE A 709 -8.94 15.88 14.41
C PHE A 709 -9.76 17.12 14.82
N LYS A 710 -9.75 17.50 16.11
CA LYS A 710 -10.45 18.71 16.58
C LYS A 710 -9.86 19.97 15.96
N LYS A 711 -8.54 20.06 15.78
CA LYS A 711 -7.88 21.19 15.12
C LYS A 711 -8.31 21.35 13.66
N LEU A 712 -8.52 20.27 12.94
CA LEU A 712 -8.99 20.29 11.55
C LEU A 712 -10.48 20.67 11.45
N LYS A 713 -11.33 20.13 12.34
CA LYS A 713 -12.77 20.41 12.34
C LYS A 713 -13.12 21.81 12.86
N GLN A 714 -12.46 22.24 13.93
CA GLN A 714 -12.76 23.48 14.68
C GLN A 714 -11.48 24.17 15.18
N PRO A 715 -10.63 24.71 14.28
CA PRO A 715 -9.27 25.16 14.60
C PRO A 715 -9.16 26.25 15.67
N ARG A 716 -10.24 27.01 15.88
CA ARG A 716 -10.29 28.19 16.75
C ARG A 716 -10.99 27.94 18.10
N VAL A 717 -11.52 26.72 18.32
CA VAL A 717 -12.20 26.34 19.57
C VAL A 717 -11.29 26.39 20.80
N PHE A 718 -9.97 26.29 20.61
CA PHE A 718 -8.96 26.31 21.69
C PHE A 718 -8.83 27.68 22.39
N ASP A 719 -9.47 28.73 21.87
CA ASP A 719 -9.62 30.02 22.54
C ASP A 719 -10.86 30.07 23.46
N LYS A 720 -11.75 29.07 23.44
CA LYS A 720 -12.97 29.03 24.27
C LYS A 720 -12.61 29.18 25.75
N GLY A 721 -13.23 30.16 26.40
CA GLY A 721 -13.00 30.50 27.80
C GLY A 721 -11.68 31.24 28.09
N LYS A 722 -10.83 31.52 27.10
CA LYS A 722 -9.62 32.35 27.27
C LYS A 722 -9.94 33.83 26.99
N VAL A 723 -9.43 34.72 27.84
CA VAL A 723 -9.47 36.17 27.59
C VAL A 723 -8.25 36.56 26.77
N LYS A 724 -8.46 36.99 25.53
CA LYS A 724 -7.40 37.38 24.58
C LYS A 724 -7.78 38.66 23.84
N GLN A 725 -6.77 39.48 23.52
CA GLN A 725 -6.96 40.59 22.59
C GLN A 725 -7.29 40.05 21.18
N TYR A 726 -7.97 40.84 20.36
CA TYR A 726 -8.37 40.44 19.00
C TYR A 726 -7.17 39.93 18.18
N ASP A 727 -6.01 40.58 18.32
CA ASP A 727 -4.78 40.22 17.61
C ASP A 727 -4.01 39.04 18.23
N ASP A 728 -4.43 38.50 19.38
CA ASP A 728 -3.82 37.30 19.99
C ASP A 728 -4.65 36.03 19.76
N LYS A 729 -5.84 36.19 19.19
CA LYS A 729 -6.76 35.08 18.87
C LYS A 729 -6.19 34.19 17.77
N LEU A 730 -6.51 32.90 17.84
CA LEU A 730 -6.12 31.90 16.86
C LEU A 730 -6.68 32.23 15.48
N ARG A 731 -5.86 31.98 14.45
CA ARG A 731 -6.10 32.42 13.07
C ARG A 731 -6.29 31.31 12.04
N MET A 732 -5.96 30.05 12.35
CA MET A 732 -6.12 28.94 11.40
C MET A 732 -7.57 28.90 10.87
N PRO A 733 -7.77 28.85 9.55
CA PRO A 733 -9.09 28.95 8.94
C PRO A 733 -9.80 27.60 8.93
N GLN A 734 -11.11 27.60 8.76
CA GLN A 734 -11.94 26.40 8.77
C GLN A 734 -12.23 25.93 7.34
N PHE A 735 -11.70 24.76 6.97
CA PHE A 735 -11.92 24.13 5.66
C PHE A 735 -13.27 23.41 5.56
N GLY A 736 -13.84 23.02 6.71
CA GLY A 736 -15.12 22.32 6.80
C GLY A 736 -15.07 20.94 6.12
N LEU A 737 -14.06 20.16 6.52
CA LEU A 737 -13.87 18.78 6.11
C LEU A 737 -14.98 17.87 6.64
N SER A 738 -15.30 16.81 5.89
CA SER A 738 -16.05 15.67 6.42
C SER A 738 -15.26 15.00 7.56
N ASP A 739 -15.91 14.13 8.33
CA ASP A 739 -15.21 13.39 9.39
C ASP A 739 -14.17 12.42 8.80
N ASP A 740 -14.49 11.77 7.69
CA ASP A 740 -13.56 10.87 6.99
C ASP A 740 -12.33 11.61 6.45
N ASP A 741 -12.50 12.79 5.87
CA ASP A 741 -11.39 13.60 5.39
C ASP A 741 -10.55 14.15 6.54
N ALA A 742 -11.19 14.55 7.65
CA ALA A 742 -10.46 14.97 8.84
C ALA A 742 -9.65 13.80 9.45
N HIS A 743 -10.17 12.58 9.43
CA HIS A 743 -9.44 11.38 9.83
C HIS A 743 -8.29 11.05 8.85
N ALA A 744 -8.51 11.17 7.54
CA ALA A 744 -7.48 10.94 6.53
C ALA A 744 -6.33 11.95 6.68
N VAL A 745 -6.63 13.24 6.81
CA VAL A 745 -5.61 14.29 7.08
C VAL A 745 -4.93 14.04 8.43
N THR A 746 -5.66 13.58 9.45
CA THR A 746 -5.05 13.18 10.73
C THR A 746 -4.05 12.03 10.56
N ALA A 747 -4.37 11.01 9.76
CA ALA A 747 -3.45 9.93 9.43
C ALA A 747 -2.19 10.46 8.71
N ALA A 748 -2.35 11.37 7.74
CA ALA A 748 -1.23 12.02 7.08
C ALA A 748 -0.38 12.85 8.05
N LEU A 749 -0.98 13.63 8.96
CA LEU A 749 -0.23 14.38 9.97
C LEU A 749 0.51 13.47 10.96
N LEU A 750 -0.07 12.32 11.34
CA LEU A 750 0.62 11.31 12.16
C LEU A 750 1.78 10.67 11.41
N SER A 751 1.70 10.58 10.08
CA SER A 751 2.77 10.06 9.21
C SER A 751 3.97 11.00 9.12
N LEU A 752 3.76 12.30 9.34
CA LEU A 752 4.81 13.31 9.47
C LEU A 752 5.54 13.15 10.81
N SER A 753 6.19 12.01 10.97
CA SER A 753 6.95 11.62 12.16
C SER A 753 8.45 11.65 11.85
N ARG A 754 9.25 11.76 12.91
CA ARG A 754 10.67 11.44 12.87
C ARG A 754 10.80 9.97 12.50
N SER A 755 11.35 9.69 11.32
CA SER A 755 11.49 8.31 10.86
C SER A 755 12.36 7.53 11.85
N GLN A 756 11.83 6.38 12.23
CA GLN A 756 12.44 5.41 13.14
C GLN A 756 12.99 4.19 12.38
N ALA A 757 12.81 4.18 11.05
CA ALA A 757 13.36 3.17 10.17
C ALA A 757 14.83 3.47 9.85
N GLY A 758 15.65 2.44 9.95
CA GLY A 758 17.02 2.38 9.47
C GLY A 758 17.06 2.26 7.95
N THR A 759 18.25 2.45 7.39
CA THR A 759 18.46 2.52 5.93
C THR A 759 18.06 1.24 5.19
N ASP A 760 18.09 0.09 5.84
CA ASP A 760 17.75 -1.20 5.25
C ASP A 760 16.24 -1.51 5.33
N ALA A 761 15.50 -0.88 6.25
CA ALA A 761 14.05 -1.02 6.37
C ALA A 761 13.26 -0.09 5.42
N VAL A 762 13.89 0.97 4.91
CA VAL A 762 13.27 1.91 3.96
C VAL A 762 13.22 1.30 2.56
N LYS A 763 12.08 1.43 1.88
CA LYS A 763 11.93 1.01 0.48
C LYS A 763 12.93 1.78 -0.39
N ARG A 764 13.94 1.06 -0.89
CA ARG A 764 14.88 1.58 -1.89
C ARG A 764 14.25 1.42 -3.26
N LEU A 765 14.02 2.55 -3.91
CA LEU A 765 13.57 2.57 -5.29
C LEU A 765 14.75 2.26 -6.21
N SER A 766 14.56 1.31 -7.12
CA SER A 766 15.42 1.12 -8.28
C SER A 766 15.40 2.37 -9.17
N PRO A 767 16.38 2.57 -10.06
CA PRO A 767 16.36 3.69 -11.01
C PRO A 767 15.05 3.76 -11.82
N ASP A 768 14.52 2.62 -12.24
CA ASP A 768 13.27 2.53 -12.98
C ASP A 768 12.07 2.95 -12.12
N GLU A 769 12.01 2.50 -10.85
CA GLU A 769 10.97 2.95 -9.91
C GLU A 769 11.05 4.46 -9.64
N VAL A 770 12.24 5.05 -9.56
CA VAL A 770 12.41 6.50 -9.40
C VAL A 770 11.80 7.26 -10.59
N ASP A 771 12.05 6.80 -11.81
CA ASP A 771 11.44 7.41 -13.00
C ASP A 771 9.93 7.18 -13.04
N ILE A 772 9.46 6.03 -12.55
CA ILE A 772 8.03 5.76 -12.41
C ILE A 772 7.37 6.77 -11.46
N GLU A 773 7.94 7.01 -10.27
CA GLU A 773 7.36 7.95 -9.31
C GLU A 773 7.33 9.40 -9.83
N LYS A 774 8.34 9.83 -10.62
CA LYS A 774 8.33 11.15 -11.28
C LYS A 774 7.15 11.30 -12.25
N GLY A 775 6.93 10.31 -13.12
CA GLY A 775 5.82 10.36 -14.06
C GLY A 775 4.46 10.21 -13.37
N ARG A 776 4.36 9.36 -12.34
CA ARG A 776 3.14 9.22 -11.52
C ARG A 776 2.75 10.54 -10.87
N TRP A 777 3.72 11.31 -10.39
CA TRP A 777 3.49 12.67 -9.89
C TRP A 777 2.90 13.60 -10.96
N LEU A 778 3.44 13.58 -12.20
CA LEU A 778 2.91 14.39 -13.30
C LEU A 778 1.50 13.96 -13.72
N VAL A 779 1.23 12.65 -13.77
CA VAL A 779 -0.10 12.07 -14.01
C VAL A 779 -1.11 12.60 -13.01
N TYR A 780 -0.74 12.66 -11.73
CA TYR A 780 -1.55 13.25 -10.66
C TYR A 780 -1.70 14.77 -10.79
N ASP A 781 -0.60 15.53 -10.93
CA ASP A 781 -0.59 17.00 -10.95
C ASP A 781 -1.26 17.60 -12.21
N ARG A 782 -1.44 16.80 -13.26
CA ARG A 782 -2.18 17.16 -14.48
C ARG A 782 -3.52 16.45 -14.62
N ASN A 783 -3.90 15.64 -13.63
CA ASN A 783 -5.17 14.91 -13.58
C ASN A 783 -5.42 14.03 -14.81
N CYS A 784 -4.37 13.36 -15.33
CA CYS A 784 -4.48 12.50 -16.50
C CYS A 784 -5.51 11.38 -16.27
N GLN A 785 -5.61 10.87 -15.03
CA GLN A 785 -6.59 9.87 -14.60
C GLN A 785 -8.05 10.37 -14.62
N GLY A 786 -8.28 11.69 -14.66
CA GLY A 786 -9.63 12.23 -14.86
C GLY A 786 -10.23 11.84 -16.20
N CYS A 787 -9.39 11.67 -17.23
CA CYS A 787 -9.78 11.22 -18.56
C CYS A 787 -9.43 9.76 -18.82
N HIS A 788 -8.21 9.36 -18.49
CA HIS A 788 -7.63 8.08 -18.86
C HIS A 788 -7.66 7.08 -17.72
N VAL A 789 -7.67 5.79 -18.06
CA VAL A 789 -7.31 4.73 -17.12
C VAL A 789 -5.79 4.54 -17.20
N VAL A 790 -5.11 4.69 -16.06
CA VAL A 790 -3.64 4.59 -15.93
C VAL A 790 -3.36 3.73 -14.69
N GLU A 791 -2.50 2.71 -14.83
CA GLU A 791 -2.24 1.73 -13.77
C GLU A 791 -3.53 1.09 -13.24
N ASN A 792 -4.51 0.85 -14.15
CA ASN A 792 -5.86 0.35 -13.86
C ASN A 792 -6.74 1.27 -12.99
N GLN A 793 -6.38 2.54 -12.85
CA GLN A 793 -7.14 3.53 -12.06
C GLN A 793 -7.52 4.75 -12.91
N GLY A 794 -8.64 5.40 -12.57
CA GLY A 794 -9.10 6.63 -13.24
C GLY A 794 -10.25 6.40 -14.19
N GLY A 795 -10.25 7.11 -15.32
CA GLY A 795 -11.34 7.07 -16.31
C GLY A 795 -12.62 7.79 -15.86
N ALA A 796 -12.52 8.76 -14.94
CA ALA A 796 -13.69 9.36 -14.29
C ALA A 796 -14.66 10.08 -15.25
N ILE A 797 -14.20 10.47 -16.44
CA ILE A 797 -15.03 11.06 -17.49
C ILE A 797 -15.91 10.05 -18.25
N GLN A 798 -15.66 8.74 -18.11
CA GLN A 798 -16.36 7.71 -18.89
C GLN A 798 -17.88 7.74 -18.62
N ASP A 799 -18.32 7.73 -17.35
CA ASP A 799 -19.75 7.72 -17.04
C ASP A 799 -20.50 8.96 -17.57
N PRO A 800 -20.00 10.20 -17.37
CA PRO A 800 -20.59 11.38 -17.99
C PRO A 800 -20.71 11.31 -19.51
N LEU A 801 -19.65 10.85 -20.20
CA LEU A 801 -19.66 10.76 -21.66
C LEU A 801 -20.63 9.70 -22.14
N VAL A 802 -20.60 8.49 -21.56
CA VAL A 802 -21.51 7.41 -21.92
C VAL A 802 -22.97 7.86 -21.74
N LYS A 803 -23.27 8.58 -20.67
CA LYS A 803 -24.60 9.16 -20.45
C LYS A 803 -24.97 10.22 -21.49
N ALA A 804 -24.02 11.08 -21.87
CA ALA A 804 -24.25 12.11 -22.88
C ALA A 804 -24.53 11.50 -24.26
N TYR A 805 -23.76 10.49 -24.68
CA TYR A 805 -24.02 9.73 -25.91
C TYR A 805 -25.30 8.88 -25.84
N GLY A 806 -25.63 8.31 -24.67
CA GLY A 806 -26.87 7.58 -24.47
C GLY A 806 -28.13 8.44 -24.62
N ALA A 807 -28.04 9.73 -24.30
CA ALA A 807 -29.11 10.69 -24.58
C ALA A 807 -29.28 11.00 -26.08
N GLU A 808 -28.31 10.60 -26.92
CA GLU A 808 -28.35 10.66 -28.38
C GLU A 808 -28.68 9.28 -29.00
N GLU A 809 -29.33 8.39 -28.24
CA GLU A 809 -29.76 7.05 -28.65
C GLU A 809 -28.60 6.08 -29.01
N VAL A 810 -27.37 6.39 -28.60
CA VAL A 810 -26.23 5.45 -28.70
C VAL A 810 -26.31 4.43 -27.56
N SER A 811 -26.21 3.13 -27.87
CA SER A 811 -26.20 2.10 -26.84
C SER A 811 -25.03 2.30 -25.87
N ALA A 812 -25.19 1.96 -24.58
CA ALA A 812 -24.10 2.10 -23.61
C ALA A 812 -22.84 1.30 -24.02
N SER A 813 -23.02 0.15 -24.68
CA SER A 813 -21.93 -0.66 -25.23
C SER A 813 -21.19 0.00 -26.39
N ASP A 814 -21.88 0.80 -27.22
CA ASP A 814 -21.26 1.51 -28.34
C ASP A 814 -20.69 2.86 -27.93
N ALA A 815 -21.22 3.46 -26.87
CA ALA A 815 -20.71 4.69 -26.26
C ALA A 815 -19.26 4.54 -25.76
N VAL A 816 -18.83 3.32 -25.40
CA VAL A 816 -17.44 3.00 -25.05
C VAL A 816 -16.46 3.28 -26.20
N GLY A 817 -16.92 3.22 -27.46
CA GLY A 817 -16.11 3.61 -28.63
C GLY A 817 -15.75 5.11 -28.64
N TYR A 818 -16.46 5.92 -27.85
CA TYR A 818 -16.33 7.37 -27.82
C TYR A 818 -15.61 7.94 -26.58
N VAL A 819 -15.16 7.08 -25.65
CA VAL A 819 -14.43 7.53 -24.45
C VAL A 819 -12.91 7.61 -24.68
N PRO A 820 -12.17 8.39 -23.87
CA PRO A 820 -10.71 8.38 -23.92
C PRO A 820 -10.14 6.97 -23.71
N PRO A 821 -9.03 6.62 -24.39
CA PRO A 821 -8.46 5.30 -24.30
C PRO A 821 -7.86 5.02 -22.91
N SER A 822 -7.81 3.74 -22.54
CA SER A 822 -6.89 3.28 -21.50
C SER A 822 -5.45 3.48 -21.97
N LEU A 823 -4.60 3.93 -21.04
CA LEU A 823 -3.15 4.09 -21.25
C LEU A 823 -2.34 3.01 -20.53
N ASN A 824 -3.00 1.94 -20.05
CA ASN A 824 -2.29 0.74 -19.61
C ASN A 824 -1.60 0.11 -20.82
N GLY A 825 -0.32 -0.24 -20.70
CA GLY A 825 0.44 -0.79 -21.84
C GLY A 825 0.87 0.26 -22.87
N GLU A 826 0.69 1.56 -22.61
CA GLU A 826 0.98 2.60 -23.62
C GLU A 826 2.48 2.66 -23.97
N GLY A 827 3.39 2.39 -23.04
CA GLY A 827 4.84 2.32 -23.28
C GLY A 827 5.23 1.17 -24.23
N SER A 828 4.56 0.02 -24.12
CA SER A 828 4.74 -1.11 -25.07
C SER A 828 4.17 -0.82 -26.45
N LYS A 829 3.20 0.09 -26.54
CA LYS A 829 2.42 0.36 -27.74
C LYS A 829 3.02 1.43 -28.63
N VAL A 830 3.41 2.57 -28.07
CA VAL A 830 3.82 3.74 -28.85
C VAL A 830 5.33 3.95 -28.85
N GLN A 831 5.83 4.60 -29.91
CA GLN A 831 7.24 4.96 -30.01
C GLN A 831 7.54 6.16 -29.08
N PRO A 832 8.67 6.13 -28.34
CA PRO A 832 9.04 7.21 -27.42
C PRO A 832 9.11 8.60 -28.08
N ASP A 833 9.74 8.70 -29.27
CA ASP A 833 9.90 9.97 -29.99
C ASP A 833 8.56 10.56 -30.42
N TRP A 834 7.66 9.72 -30.92
CA TRP A 834 6.29 10.14 -31.26
C TRP A 834 5.53 10.57 -30.03
N PHE A 835 5.64 9.84 -28.92
CA PHE A 835 4.89 10.16 -27.71
C PHE A 835 5.36 11.47 -27.09
N PHE A 836 6.67 11.70 -27.05
CA PHE A 836 7.26 13.00 -26.69
C PHE A 836 6.69 14.12 -27.56
N ALA A 837 6.76 13.97 -28.89
CA ALA A 837 6.27 14.98 -29.83
C ALA A 837 4.75 15.22 -29.70
N PHE A 838 3.97 14.17 -29.46
CA PHE A 838 2.52 14.24 -29.26
C PHE A 838 2.16 15.01 -27.98
N LEU A 839 2.86 14.77 -26.87
CA LEU A 839 2.64 15.49 -25.61
C LEU A 839 2.97 16.99 -25.74
N LYS A 840 3.95 17.34 -26.57
CA LYS A 840 4.33 18.73 -26.88
C LYS A 840 3.34 19.39 -27.84
N ASN A 841 2.84 18.66 -28.83
CA ASN A 841 1.93 19.16 -29.86
C ASN A 841 0.84 18.12 -30.19
N VAL A 842 -0.22 18.14 -29.41
CA VAL A 842 -1.32 17.17 -29.53
C VAL A 842 -2.08 17.36 -30.84
N GLN A 843 -2.15 16.31 -31.65
CA GLN A 843 -2.91 16.24 -32.89
C GLN A 843 -4.09 15.26 -32.78
N PRO A 844 -5.21 15.45 -33.50
CA PRO A 844 -6.33 14.51 -33.48
C PRO A 844 -5.94 13.14 -34.05
N ILE A 845 -6.00 12.09 -33.22
CA ILE A 845 -5.77 10.69 -33.65
C ILE A 845 -7.08 10.03 -34.11
N ARG A 846 -8.20 10.42 -33.48
CA ARG A 846 -9.55 9.89 -33.75
C ARG A 846 -10.48 11.07 -34.08
N PRO A 847 -10.56 11.49 -35.35
CA PRO A 847 -11.30 12.70 -35.74
C PRO A 847 -12.81 12.67 -35.48
N TRP A 848 -13.39 11.49 -35.22
CA TRP A 848 -14.80 11.32 -34.86
C TRP A 848 -15.10 11.51 -33.38
N LEU A 849 -14.07 11.60 -32.51
CA LEU A 849 -14.28 11.89 -31.10
C LEU A 849 -14.53 13.38 -30.88
N GLU A 850 -15.58 13.71 -30.13
CA GLU A 850 -15.81 15.08 -29.67
C GLU A 850 -14.91 15.42 -28.47
N VAL A 851 -14.62 14.43 -27.61
CA VAL A 851 -13.68 14.58 -26.49
C VAL A 851 -12.27 14.83 -26.99
N ARG A 852 -11.57 15.82 -26.40
CA ARG A 852 -10.24 16.25 -26.85
C ARG A 852 -9.18 15.93 -25.82
N MET A 853 -8.06 15.36 -26.28
CA MET A 853 -6.83 15.32 -25.49
C MET A 853 -6.30 16.77 -25.32
N PRO A 854 -6.19 17.31 -24.10
CA PRO A 854 -5.83 18.71 -23.91
C PRO A 854 -4.34 19.00 -24.16
N THR A 855 -4.00 20.26 -24.46
CA THR A 855 -2.60 20.75 -24.49
C THR A 855 -2.24 21.32 -23.11
N PHE A 856 -1.25 20.70 -22.45
CA PHE A 856 -0.78 21.13 -21.13
C PHE A 856 0.44 22.06 -21.15
N GLY A 857 1.11 22.20 -22.29
CA GLY A 857 2.31 23.05 -22.41
C GLY A 857 3.52 22.51 -21.65
N PHE A 858 3.69 21.18 -21.62
CA PHE A 858 4.80 20.53 -20.91
C PHE A 858 6.17 21.07 -21.30
N GLU A 859 7.03 21.27 -20.30
CA GLU A 859 8.47 21.42 -20.52
C GLU A 859 9.07 20.13 -21.10
N ASP A 860 10.25 20.23 -21.72
CA ASP A 860 10.89 19.06 -22.35
C ASP A 860 11.16 17.96 -21.33
N GLN A 861 11.63 18.33 -20.12
CA GLN A 861 11.85 17.35 -19.06
C GLN A 861 10.55 16.67 -18.62
N GLN A 862 9.45 17.40 -18.51
CA GLN A 862 8.16 16.82 -18.11
C GLN A 862 7.62 15.83 -19.16
N ALA A 863 7.79 16.15 -20.45
CA ALA A 863 7.43 15.24 -21.53
C ALA A 863 8.34 13.98 -21.52
N ILE A 864 9.64 14.14 -21.28
CA ILE A 864 10.59 13.01 -21.11
C ILE A 864 10.19 12.14 -19.93
N ASP A 865 9.86 12.74 -18.78
CA ASP A 865 9.49 12.02 -17.55
C ASP A 865 8.22 11.18 -17.79
N LEU A 866 7.22 11.71 -18.50
CA LEU A 866 6.00 10.96 -18.85
C LEU A 866 6.29 9.80 -19.81
N VAL A 867 7.07 10.02 -20.87
CA VAL A 867 7.43 8.97 -21.84
C VAL A 867 8.25 7.87 -21.17
N THR A 868 9.21 8.26 -20.32
CA THR A 868 10.03 7.34 -19.54
C THR A 868 9.15 6.53 -18.59
N TYR A 869 8.24 7.19 -17.86
CA TYR A 869 7.29 6.53 -16.96
C TYR A 869 6.49 5.41 -17.64
N PHE A 870 5.82 5.70 -18.76
CA PHE A 870 5.05 4.67 -19.47
C PHE A 870 5.96 3.55 -20.00
N SER A 871 7.15 3.88 -20.49
CA SER A 871 8.13 2.87 -20.95
C SER A 871 8.59 1.96 -19.80
N ARG A 872 8.91 2.52 -18.63
CA ARG A 872 9.37 1.76 -17.46
C ARG A 872 8.25 0.91 -16.86
N LEU A 873 7.02 1.41 -16.81
CA LEU A 873 5.85 0.64 -16.38
C LEU A 873 5.70 -0.65 -17.20
N ASP A 874 5.92 -0.55 -18.51
CA ASP A 874 5.79 -1.68 -19.43
C ASP A 874 7.10 -2.45 -19.65
N LYS A 875 8.17 -2.13 -18.90
CA LYS A 875 9.50 -2.76 -18.99
C LYS A 875 10.15 -2.64 -20.38
N GLU A 876 9.87 -1.55 -21.06
CA GLU A 876 10.40 -1.21 -22.38
C GLU A 876 11.74 -0.47 -22.28
N GLN A 877 12.55 -0.59 -23.34
CA GLN A 877 13.80 0.17 -23.45
C GLN A 877 13.54 1.64 -23.77
N PHE A 878 14.31 2.53 -23.15
CA PHE A 878 14.30 3.99 -23.34
C PHE A 878 15.75 4.53 -23.36
N PRO A 879 16.11 5.55 -24.16
CA PRO A 879 15.23 6.36 -25.03
C PRO A 879 15.02 5.84 -26.45
N TYR A 880 15.71 4.78 -26.87
CA TYR A 880 15.73 4.37 -28.27
C TYR A 880 15.00 3.05 -28.52
N ALA A 881 14.10 3.06 -29.52
CA ALA A 881 13.68 1.85 -30.22
C ALA A 881 14.42 1.81 -31.57
N THR A 882 15.21 0.77 -31.82
CA THR A 882 15.86 0.59 -33.13
C THR A 882 14.82 0.22 -34.18
N PHE A 883 14.62 1.11 -35.14
CA PHE A 883 13.79 0.84 -36.33
C PHE A 883 14.68 0.41 -37.50
N VAL A 884 14.54 -0.84 -37.94
CA VAL A 884 15.18 -1.28 -39.19
C VAL A 884 14.33 -0.78 -40.35
N HIS A 885 14.81 0.21 -41.09
CA HIS A 885 14.09 0.66 -42.28
C HIS A 885 14.07 -0.46 -43.34
N LYS A 886 12.89 -1.06 -43.57
CA LYS A 886 12.66 -2.09 -44.59
C LYS A 886 11.97 -1.49 -45.81
N TRP A 887 12.50 -1.78 -47.00
CA TRP A 887 11.81 -1.54 -48.27
C TRP A 887 11.14 -2.83 -48.71
N LEU A 888 9.84 -2.77 -49.03
CA LEU A 888 9.12 -3.96 -49.49
C LEU A 888 9.33 -4.15 -50.98
N SER A 889 9.62 -5.40 -51.39
CA SER A 889 9.70 -5.76 -52.80
C SER A 889 8.33 -5.63 -53.48
N SER A 890 8.32 -5.53 -54.82
CA SER A 890 7.07 -5.44 -55.58
C SER A 890 6.13 -6.65 -55.35
N LYS A 891 6.71 -7.82 -55.05
CA LYS A 891 5.96 -9.04 -54.72
C LYS A 891 5.29 -8.91 -53.34
N GLU A 892 6.05 -8.53 -52.31
CA GLU A 892 5.54 -8.32 -50.94
C GLU A 892 4.47 -7.23 -50.90
N MET A 893 4.69 -6.10 -51.61
CA MET A 893 3.68 -5.03 -51.72
C MET A 893 2.38 -5.53 -52.33
N SER A 894 2.46 -6.29 -53.44
CA SER A 894 1.27 -6.84 -54.11
C SER A 894 0.51 -7.82 -53.21
N GLY A 895 1.23 -8.68 -52.48
CA GLY A 895 0.61 -9.62 -51.53
C GLY A 895 -0.08 -8.93 -50.38
N ALA A 896 0.59 -7.97 -49.75
CA ALA A 896 0.00 -7.22 -48.66
C ALA A 896 -1.24 -6.42 -49.09
N ARG A 897 -1.24 -5.84 -50.30
CA ARG A 897 -2.42 -5.17 -50.87
C ARG A 897 -3.61 -6.13 -51.03
N LYS A 898 -3.36 -7.38 -51.43
CA LYS A 898 -4.41 -8.40 -51.54
C LYS A 898 -4.90 -8.83 -50.16
N LEU A 899 -4.02 -8.97 -49.16
CA LEU A 899 -4.44 -9.23 -47.76
C LEU A 899 -5.36 -8.11 -47.22
N PHE A 900 -5.09 -6.85 -47.56
CA PHE A 900 -5.91 -5.70 -47.16
C PHE A 900 -7.21 -5.53 -47.97
N SER A 901 -7.38 -6.29 -49.04
CA SER A 901 -8.54 -6.17 -49.93
C SER A 901 -9.82 -6.68 -49.27
N ALA A 902 -10.96 -6.31 -49.87
CA ALA A 902 -12.27 -6.77 -49.44
C ALA A 902 -12.44 -8.30 -49.47
N ASP A 903 -11.62 -9.00 -50.26
CA ASP A 903 -11.69 -10.45 -50.44
C ASP A 903 -11.06 -11.23 -49.28
N ILE A 904 -10.21 -10.59 -48.45
CA ILE A 904 -9.43 -11.27 -47.40
C ILE A 904 -9.76 -10.69 -46.01
N TYR A 905 -9.09 -9.61 -45.59
CA TYR A 905 -9.28 -9.03 -44.24
C TYR A 905 -10.02 -7.68 -44.23
N ASN A 906 -10.15 -7.02 -45.38
CA ASN A 906 -10.96 -5.82 -45.55
C ASN A 906 -10.70 -4.69 -44.53
N CYS A 907 -9.43 -4.43 -44.20
CA CYS A 907 -9.03 -3.58 -43.06
C CYS A 907 -9.55 -2.13 -43.17
N PHE A 908 -9.70 -1.59 -44.37
CA PHE A 908 -10.16 -0.21 -44.62
C PHE A 908 -11.67 -0.02 -44.45
N THR A 909 -12.45 -1.08 -44.20
CA THR A 909 -13.85 -0.94 -43.79
C THR A 909 -13.97 -0.27 -42.42
N CYS A 910 -13.00 -0.50 -41.53
CA CYS A 910 -12.95 0.10 -40.19
C CYS A 910 -11.84 1.16 -40.06
N HIS A 911 -10.69 0.99 -40.71
CA HIS A 911 -9.56 1.92 -40.60
C HIS A 911 -9.64 3.09 -41.60
N GLN A 912 -9.44 4.31 -41.12
CA GLN A 912 -9.38 5.50 -41.96
C GLN A 912 -8.19 5.44 -42.95
N GLN A 913 -8.36 6.03 -44.14
CA GLN A 913 -7.35 6.04 -45.20
C GLN A 913 -7.11 7.48 -45.69
N GLY A 914 -6.22 8.22 -45.02
CA GLY A 914 -6.05 9.66 -45.27
C GLY A 914 -7.36 10.41 -45.01
N GLU A 915 -7.88 11.11 -46.02
CA GLU A 915 -9.16 11.82 -45.91
C GLU A 915 -10.39 10.92 -46.09
N ILE A 916 -10.20 9.67 -46.52
CA ILE A 916 -11.30 8.73 -46.77
C ILE A 916 -11.71 8.11 -45.44
N LYS A 917 -12.95 8.41 -45.02
CA LYS A 917 -13.55 7.85 -43.80
C LYS A 917 -14.02 6.40 -44.01
N PRO A 918 -13.99 5.57 -42.95
CA PRO A 918 -14.52 4.21 -43.01
C PRO A 918 -16.05 4.20 -43.26
N THR A 919 -16.57 3.06 -43.70
CA THR A 919 -18.02 2.85 -43.91
C THR A 919 -18.66 2.24 -42.67
N GLY A 920 -19.88 2.65 -42.31
CA GLY A 920 -20.61 2.12 -41.14
C GLY A 920 -20.60 3.05 -39.93
N ASP A 921 -20.98 2.53 -38.77
CA ASP A 921 -21.10 3.28 -37.51
C ASP A 921 -19.74 3.85 -37.05
N PRO A 922 -19.62 5.17 -36.78
CA PRO A 922 -18.42 5.77 -36.20
C PRO A 922 -17.90 5.12 -34.91
N ALA A 923 -18.76 4.44 -34.15
CA ALA A 923 -18.36 3.68 -32.96
C ALA A 923 -17.40 2.52 -33.28
N SER A 924 -17.43 2.04 -34.54
CA SER A 924 -16.57 0.95 -35.04
C SER A 924 -15.40 1.45 -35.88
N TRP A 925 -15.22 2.76 -36.01
CA TRP A 925 -14.10 3.34 -36.78
C TRP A 925 -12.78 3.23 -36.01
N ALA A 926 -11.69 3.07 -36.76
CA ALA A 926 -10.34 2.90 -36.23
C ALA A 926 -9.36 3.91 -36.87
N PRO A 927 -8.26 4.27 -36.17
CA PRO A 927 -7.34 5.31 -36.62
C PRO A 927 -6.69 5.01 -37.98
N ASP A 928 -6.21 6.06 -38.65
CA ASP A 928 -5.48 5.94 -39.91
C ASP A 928 -4.19 5.13 -39.73
N LEU A 929 -4.09 4.01 -40.44
CA LEU A 929 -2.95 3.11 -40.39
C LEU A 929 -1.67 3.73 -40.94
N LYS A 930 -1.74 4.81 -41.72
CA LYS A 930 -0.55 5.58 -42.12
C LYS A 930 0.15 6.26 -40.95
N LEU A 931 -0.54 6.49 -39.84
CA LEU A 931 0.10 7.02 -38.63
C LEU A 931 0.88 5.93 -37.87
N ALA A 932 0.64 4.65 -38.17
CA ALA A 932 1.19 3.53 -37.41
C ALA A 932 2.72 3.49 -37.46
N ARG A 933 3.35 3.84 -38.59
CA ARG A 933 4.82 3.82 -38.72
C ARG A 933 5.53 4.75 -37.75
N GLU A 934 4.97 5.94 -37.54
CA GLU A 934 5.56 6.94 -36.64
C GLU A 934 5.11 6.69 -35.19
N ARG A 935 3.87 6.23 -35.02
CA ARG A 935 3.23 6.12 -33.70
C ARG A 935 3.49 4.81 -32.99
N LEU A 936 3.35 3.67 -33.66
CA LEU A 936 3.21 2.35 -33.02
C LEU A 936 4.50 1.55 -33.14
N LYS A 937 4.81 0.72 -32.13
CA LYS A 937 5.90 -0.24 -32.19
C LYS A 937 5.51 -1.45 -33.06
N PRO A 938 6.39 -1.94 -33.97
CA PRO A 938 6.07 -3.10 -34.81
C PRO A 938 5.73 -4.37 -34.01
N ALA A 939 6.42 -4.61 -32.89
CA ALA A 939 6.13 -5.74 -32.01
C ALA A 939 4.70 -5.69 -31.46
N TRP A 940 4.27 -4.53 -30.98
CA TRP A 940 2.90 -4.34 -30.50
C TRP A 940 1.85 -4.57 -31.59
N ILE A 941 2.12 -4.17 -32.85
CA ILE A 941 1.19 -4.45 -33.96
C ILE A 941 1.05 -5.96 -34.19
N ARG A 942 2.13 -6.73 -34.10
CA ARG A 942 2.07 -8.19 -34.23
C ARG A 942 1.19 -8.78 -33.13
N ASP A 943 1.41 -8.39 -31.89
CA ASP A 943 0.64 -8.87 -30.75
C ASP A 943 -0.84 -8.45 -30.84
N TRP A 944 -1.10 -7.23 -31.33
CA TRP A 944 -2.45 -6.71 -31.59
C TRP A 944 -3.19 -7.43 -32.70
N LEU A 945 -2.51 -7.82 -33.78
CA LEU A 945 -3.12 -8.63 -34.82
C LEU A 945 -3.37 -10.05 -34.33
N TRP A 946 -2.46 -10.61 -33.52
CA TRP A 946 -2.57 -11.96 -32.99
C TRP A 946 -3.81 -12.11 -32.10
N ASP A 947 -3.93 -11.31 -31.03
CA ASP A 947 -5.08 -11.36 -30.13
C ASP A 947 -5.41 -9.97 -29.56
N PRO A 948 -6.25 -9.19 -30.29
CA PRO A 948 -6.60 -7.85 -29.86
C PRO A 948 -7.45 -7.84 -28.58
N GLN A 949 -8.26 -8.87 -28.34
CA GLN A 949 -9.12 -8.96 -27.15
C GLN A 949 -8.31 -9.17 -25.88
N LYS A 950 -7.20 -9.91 -25.96
CA LYS A 950 -6.26 -10.09 -24.84
C LYS A 950 -5.55 -8.79 -24.45
N LEU A 951 -5.18 -7.96 -25.44
CA LEU A 951 -4.50 -6.69 -25.16
C LEU A 951 -5.47 -5.57 -24.74
N GLN A 952 -6.66 -5.52 -25.34
CA GLN A 952 -7.69 -4.55 -24.98
C GLN A 952 -9.07 -5.22 -24.98
N PRO A 953 -9.52 -5.75 -23.82
CA PRO A 953 -10.83 -6.37 -23.70
C PRO A 953 -11.96 -5.44 -24.16
N GLY A 954 -12.88 -5.97 -24.98
CA GLY A 954 -14.01 -5.21 -25.51
C GLY A 954 -13.67 -4.32 -26.71
N THR A 955 -12.47 -4.44 -27.28
CA THR A 955 -12.13 -3.79 -28.55
C THR A 955 -13.03 -4.29 -29.69
N LYS A 956 -13.33 -3.41 -30.65
CA LYS A 956 -14.09 -3.77 -31.87
C LYS A 956 -13.19 -4.38 -32.96
N MET A 957 -11.87 -4.45 -32.74
CA MET A 957 -10.94 -5.12 -33.65
C MET A 957 -11.25 -6.63 -33.69
N PRO A 958 -11.52 -7.21 -34.88
CA PRO A 958 -11.77 -8.64 -35.00
C PRO A 958 -10.54 -9.48 -34.66
N THR A 959 -10.76 -10.64 -34.03
CA THR A 959 -9.73 -11.67 -33.88
C THR A 959 -9.66 -12.48 -35.18
N PHE A 960 -8.77 -12.08 -36.09
CA PHE A 960 -8.57 -12.78 -37.37
C PHE A 960 -7.76 -14.07 -37.23
N PHE A 961 -6.96 -14.17 -36.17
CA PHE A 961 -6.02 -15.26 -35.94
C PHE A 961 -6.37 -15.89 -34.59
N GLY A 962 -6.87 -17.12 -34.60
CA GLY A 962 -7.27 -17.87 -33.39
C GLY A 962 -6.54 -19.21 -33.23
N ASP A 963 -5.95 -19.71 -34.32
CA ASP A 963 -5.20 -20.97 -34.40
C ASP A 963 -3.77 -20.69 -34.90
N GLU A 964 -2.83 -21.62 -34.71
CA GLU A 964 -1.45 -21.49 -35.19
C GLU A 964 -1.35 -21.41 -36.72
N MET A 965 -2.37 -21.89 -37.44
CA MET A 965 -2.45 -21.92 -38.90
C MET A 965 -3.57 -21.03 -39.43
N THR A 966 -3.37 -20.47 -40.62
CA THR A 966 -4.32 -19.62 -41.35
C THR A 966 -4.50 -20.16 -42.76
N TYR A 967 -5.75 -20.21 -43.22
CA TYR A 967 -6.12 -20.65 -44.56
C TYR A 967 -6.40 -19.44 -45.44
N LEU A 968 -5.61 -19.27 -46.49
CA LEU A 968 -5.79 -18.21 -47.50
C LEU A 968 -6.21 -18.83 -48.84
N PRO A 969 -6.79 -18.07 -49.78
CA PRO A 969 -7.01 -18.55 -51.14
C PRO A 969 -5.69 -18.98 -51.81
N GLU A 970 -5.69 -20.06 -52.61
CA GLU A 970 -4.47 -20.59 -53.27
C GLU A 970 -3.66 -19.55 -54.06
N GLU A 971 -4.34 -18.56 -54.64
CA GLU A 971 -3.75 -17.44 -55.36
C GLU A 971 -2.76 -16.62 -54.51
N MET A 972 -2.88 -16.65 -53.18
CA MET A 972 -1.95 -15.99 -52.25
C MET A 972 -0.53 -16.57 -52.31
N ALA A 973 -0.36 -17.80 -52.82
CA ALA A 973 0.96 -18.41 -53.01
C ALA A 973 1.83 -17.63 -54.00
N ALA A 974 1.20 -16.95 -54.97
CA ALA A 974 1.89 -16.10 -55.93
C ALA A 974 2.46 -14.83 -55.31
N TYR A 975 1.97 -14.42 -54.13
CA TYR A 975 2.28 -13.11 -53.56
C TYR A 975 3.05 -13.16 -52.23
N LEU A 976 2.92 -14.24 -51.45
CA LEU A 976 3.62 -14.39 -50.17
C LEU A 976 4.98 -15.09 -50.33
N LYS A 977 5.84 -14.93 -49.32
CA LYS A 977 7.06 -15.73 -49.17
C LYS A 977 6.69 -16.98 -48.38
N LEU A 978 6.62 -18.12 -49.08
CA LEU A 978 6.19 -19.38 -48.50
C LEU A 978 7.31 -20.02 -47.65
N PRO A 979 6.99 -20.60 -46.49
CA PRO A 979 7.88 -21.52 -45.78
C PRO A 979 8.27 -22.70 -46.66
N GLU A 980 9.41 -23.31 -46.36
CA GLU A 980 9.89 -24.47 -47.10
C GLU A 980 8.89 -25.64 -46.98
N GLY A 981 8.40 -26.13 -48.13
CA GLY A 981 7.39 -27.20 -48.19
C GLY A 981 5.93 -26.73 -48.32
N ALA A 982 5.61 -25.46 -48.03
CA ALA A 982 4.23 -24.95 -48.13
C ALA A 982 3.76 -24.85 -49.60
N LYS A 983 2.61 -25.46 -49.90
CA LYS A 983 1.97 -25.45 -51.22
C LYS A 983 0.45 -25.35 -51.06
N PRO A 984 -0.27 -24.82 -52.07
CA PRO A 984 -1.73 -24.86 -52.05
C PRO A 984 -2.23 -26.31 -52.13
N GLU A 985 -3.23 -26.64 -51.32
CA GLU A 985 -3.96 -27.91 -51.32
C GLU A 985 -5.47 -27.63 -51.22
N ASP A 986 -6.28 -28.34 -52.01
CA ASP A 986 -7.75 -28.21 -52.05
C ASP A 986 -8.28 -26.78 -52.24
N GLY A 987 -7.57 -25.95 -53.01
CA GLY A 987 -7.96 -24.55 -53.32
C GLY A 987 -7.59 -23.53 -52.23
N PHE A 988 -6.94 -23.98 -51.16
CA PHE A 988 -6.46 -23.13 -50.07
C PHE A 988 -4.94 -23.23 -49.92
N LEU A 989 -4.36 -22.17 -49.39
CA LEU A 989 -2.97 -22.10 -48.97
C LEU A 989 -2.95 -22.03 -47.44
N GLU A 990 -2.51 -23.11 -46.81
CA GLU A 990 -2.31 -23.17 -45.36
C GLU A 990 -0.94 -22.60 -44.99
N LEU A 991 -0.91 -21.63 -44.07
CA LEU A 991 0.32 -21.00 -43.59
C LEU A 991 0.28 -20.81 -42.07
N PRO A 992 1.43 -20.84 -41.39
CA PRO A 992 1.51 -20.37 -40.01
C PRO A 992 1.02 -18.92 -39.92
N ALA A 993 0.16 -18.64 -38.93
CA ALA A 993 -0.45 -17.32 -38.72
C ALA A 993 0.62 -16.21 -38.61
N ASP A 994 1.76 -16.52 -37.99
CA ASP A 994 2.92 -15.62 -37.86
C ASP A 994 3.43 -15.08 -39.21
N VAL A 995 3.39 -15.87 -40.28
CA VAL A 995 3.85 -15.44 -41.61
C VAL A 995 2.92 -14.36 -42.16
N VAL A 996 1.60 -14.54 -41.99
CA VAL A 996 0.59 -13.60 -42.45
C VAL A 996 0.60 -12.33 -41.60
N ILE A 997 0.70 -12.48 -40.28
CA ILE A 997 0.81 -11.36 -39.32
C ILE A 997 2.07 -10.54 -39.60
N GLN A 998 3.20 -11.17 -39.89
CA GLN A 998 4.42 -10.45 -40.26
C GLN A 998 4.24 -9.66 -41.56
N ALA A 999 3.60 -10.25 -42.59
CA ALA A 999 3.34 -9.56 -43.86
C ALA A 999 2.40 -8.36 -43.68
N LEU A 1000 1.33 -8.50 -42.87
CA LEU A 1000 0.42 -7.40 -42.51
C LEU A 1000 1.17 -6.30 -41.75
N THR A 1001 1.94 -6.66 -40.73
CA THR A 1001 2.71 -5.73 -39.91
C THR A 1001 3.72 -4.95 -40.75
N ASP A 1002 4.46 -5.64 -41.62
CA ASP A 1002 5.43 -5.02 -42.51
C ASP A 1002 4.77 -4.04 -43.47
N TYR A 1003 3.57 -4.35 -43.96
CA TYR A 1003 2.84 -3.43 -44.82
C TYR A 1003 2.33 -2.20 -44.05
N ILE A 1004 1.80 -2.38 -42.85
CA ILE A 1004 1.34 -1.27 -41.99
C ILE A 1004 2.51 -0.33 -41.67
N ILE A 1005 3.65 -0.88 -41.29
CA ILE A 1005 4.81 -0.10 -40.84
C ILE A 1005 5.62 0.47 -42.02
N TYR A 1006 5.89 -0.32 -43.05
CA TYR A 1006 6.80 0.06 -44.14
C TYR A 1006 6.08 0.36 -45.45
N GLY A 1007 5.06 -0.45 -45.79
CA GLY A 1007 4.43 -0.47 -47.10
C GLY A 1007 3.44 0.67 -47.39
N LEU A 1008 2.60 1.06 -46.41
CA LEU A 1008 1.55 2.08 -46.62
C LEU A 1008 2.08 3.44 -47.08
N HIS A 1009 3.30 3.81 -46.67
CA HIS A 1009 3.98 5.04 -47.09
C HIS A 1009 4.65 4.92 -48.46
N GLN A 1010 4.94 3.69 -48.91
CA GLN A 1010 5.55 3.40 -50.21
C GLN A 1010 4.47 3.26 -51.31
N ASP A 1011 3.19 3.09 -50.94
CA ASP A 1011 2.11 2.92 -51.91
C ASP A 1011 1.67 4.26 -52.53
N ALA A 1012 2.22 4.55 -53.71
CA ALA A 1012 1.91 5.74 -54.51
C ALA A 1012 0.40 5.98 -54.77
N ARG A 1013 -0.42 4.91 -54.77
CA ARG A 1013 -1.88 4.99 -54.98
C ARG A 1013 -2.62 5.53 -53.77
N LEU A 1014 -2.00 5.44 -52.59
CA LEU A 1014 -2.53 5.96 -51.34
C LEU A 1014 -2.02 7.39 -51.05
N THR A 1015 -0.95 7.84 -51.71
CA THR A 1015 -0.34 9.17 -51.53
C THR A 1015 -0.86 10.24 -52.51
N SER A 1016 -1.59 9.87 -53.57
CA SER A 1016 -1.90 10.75 -54.70
C SER A 1016 -3.21 11.56 -54.63
N VAL A 1017 -3.82 11.76 -53.45
CA VAL A 1017 -5.08 12.54 -53.35
C VAL A 1017 -4.85 14.04 -53.12
N SER A 1018 -3.65 14.46 -52.70
CA SER A 1018 -3.35 15.88 -52.38
C SER A 1018 -2.92 16.76 -53.57
N SER A 1019 -2.96 16.29 -54.82
CA SER A 1019 -2.54 17.10 -56.00
C SER A 1019 -3.65 17.41 -57.01
N ARG A 1020 -4.92 17.25 -56.61
CA ARG A 1020 -6.08 17.72 -57.38
C ARG A 1020 -7.15 18.33 -56.46
N LYS A 1021 -6.83 19.47 -55.84
CA LYS A 1021 -7.74 20.62 -55.66
C LYS A 1021 -6.99 21.79 -55.07
#